data_AF-A0A7R8YNP6-F1
#
_entry.id   AF-A0A7R8YNP6-F1
#
_cell.length_a   1.000
_cell.length_b   1.000
_cell.length_c   1.000
_cell.angle_alpha   90.00
_cell.angle_beta   90.00
_cell.angle_gamma   90.00
#
_symmetry.space_group_name_H-M   'P 1'
#
loop_
_entity.id
_entity.type
_entity.pdbx_description
1 polymer ?
#
loop_
_entity_poly.entity_id
_entity_poly.type
_entity_poly.pdbx_seq_one_letter_code
_entity_poly.pdbx_strand_id
1 'polypeptide(L)'
;MSSCCTLSSESEESEEVIVTKQEIDYSHVQPEQDDLGVLPEDHPLLERFQQSLKAHLLRVRDQLVTEIKDLDYNIKLKEQEREDIGCKLYDYQQEIRQQNETLQDYEKQLKEATEKRLKHEKNVEKSKKEYENKLLMYKDQKRFHNQRLLELNSLQVLEGNIEKWASEVDNEVQAAKRAVNKDWQDQKAISEEKKKIDLLVFNLDDEIRKREQELNGVNEQIREQRCVLESLNKDLSNAATDLEVLQQEHKRLTQAWSEVIIAIQQRDKLLFQIKDDLTKEYNDHKLLKASIEATKKECNKEMEQNERLVSFKTHIEEDIASIEKQIQKELKDINKHNTKLEKTAQLVAQAEEDINASKAEGNALEVQIRSVRLQLDKLNRKKVDVEEKILQLAQEQITTDKASEHRMKMLRDVQGQRRSMEVAITQAENNLSNAMLELERMRGVVGKLKEDAEKIEEDRQLAQAEADKLNDEVKAVDFSTNVKVKQVDQLTKKWMNLVQAQGGGDECPFEVQIKALERNIHQTENQIREQQNFWLLLQGHVVHLTEKRSAQMNDIQLARKQLLIIEQKTLKVDKELEVAQALEKDTSKNIQNMNTKLDLLGAKLFKTKQTHAKDVLESQHIRLELLDKFRDTEMSVLSLEQEIVDLTKEIEQHKEIVLEMHREALSWETKYKMAEEMNRIRSEEKANDGEIGSMRTEIHRMQVRYNQLRRAQEKLIQDLEHCVMHREQIFFQAMRRERTEAGAARSHPNVQHKLNEIKNKIKQAQTEITKTEAKCANLTSEFAKASELLASLQGQIDNEKLQDTLTQAEIEQGMLDKHQNLETIVRKQHRAKRYRALVGMKNFPKCRSDIITEMSSTKQREINCNLTDVIHSLLNDFPDKKYYLMRILQTLKAD
;
A
#
# COMPACT_ATOMS: atom_id res chain seq x y z
N MET A 1 82.93 -52.99 -38.50
CA MET A 1 83.87 -53.09 -39.63
C MET A 1 84.70 -51.82 -39.65
N SER A 2 85.97 -51.91 -40.05
CA SER A 2 86.88 -50.78 -40.34
C SER A 2 87.28 -49.89 -39.13
N SER A 3 88.48 -49.31 -39.07
CA SER A 3 89.74 -49.67 -39.75
C SER A 3 90.96 -49.02 -39.06
N CYS A 4 92.03 -49.81 -38.95
CA CYS A 4 93.43 -49.43 -39.24
C CYS A 4 94.12 -48.24 -38.51
N CYS A 5 95.23 -48.57 -37.82
CA CYS A 5 96.58 -48.03 -38.12
C CYS A 5 96.99 -46.64 -37.57
N THR A 6 98.25 -46.33 -37.22
CA THR A 6 99.52 -47.13 -37.19
C THR A 6 100.66 -46.37 -36.48
N LEU A 7 101.73 -47.10 -36.07
CA LEU A 7 103.16 -46.67 -36.02
C LEU A 7 103.56 -45.56 -35.00
N SER A 8 104.78 -45.50 -34.46
CA SER A 8 105.80 -46.54 -34.19
C SER A 8 106.96 -45.98 -33.35
N SER A 9 107.58 -46.84 -32.53
CA SER A 9 109.01 -46.88 -32.13
C SER A 9 109.71 -45.58 -31.63
N GLU A 10 110.95 -45.56 -31.13
CA GLU A 10 112.05 -46.54 -31.05
C GLU A 10 112.80 -46.44 -29.70
N SER A 11 113.31 -47.58 -29.24
CA SER A 11 114.54 -47.92 -28.47
C SER A 11 115.38 -46.89 -27.65
N GLU A 12 116.43 -47.23 -26.88
CA GLU A 12 117.18 -48.48 -26.59
C GLU A 12 117.87 -48.38 -25.19
N GLU A 13 118.04 -49.51 -24.49
CA GLU A 13 119.28 -50.10 -23.89
C GLU A 13 120.44 -49.21 -23.31
N SER A 14 121.34 -49.65 -22.38
CA SER A 14 121.46 -50.82 -21.47
C SER A 14 122.66 -50.67 -20.49
N GLU A 15 122.76 -51.60 -19.52
CA GLU A 15 123.99 -52.16 -18.89
C GLU A 15 124.97 -51.32 -18.00
N GLU A 16 125.15 -51.81 -16.75
CA GLU A 16 126.36 -52.45 -16.16
C GLU A 16 127.80 -51.83 -16.36
N VAL A 17 128.85 -52.00 -15.51
CA VAL A 17 129.12 -52.90 -14.35
C VAL A 17 130.33 -52.42 -13.48
N ILE A 18 130.36 -52.77 -12.17
CA ILE A 18 131.50 -52.96 -11.19
C ILE A 18 132.73 -51.99 -11.14
N VAL A 19 133.30 -51.77 -9.94
CA VAL A 19 134.77 -51.86 -9.67
C VAL A 19 135.08 -51.96 -8.16
N THR A 20 136.12 -52.72 -7.79
CA THR A 20 136.67 -52.85 -6.43
C THR A 20 138.16 -52.43 -6.37
N LYS A 21 138.62 -52.07 -5.16
CA LYS A 21 140.01 -51.69 -4.76
C LYS A 21 141.17 -52.33 -5.57
N GLN A 22 142.23 -51.57 -5.85
CA GLN A 22 143.52 -51.64 -5.10
C GLN A 22 144.54 -50.53 -5.48
N GLU A 23 145.72 -50.55 -4.86
CA GLU A 23 146.74 -49.47 -4.82
C GLU A 23 147.58 -49.26 -6.10
N ILE A 24 148.28 -48.11 -6.18
CA ILE A 24 149.67 -47.92 -6.70
C ILE A 24 150.18 -46.49 -6.33
N ASP A 25 151.49 -46.25 -6.37
CA ASP A 25 152.21 -45.25 -5.54
C ASP A 25 153.39 -44.53 -6.27
N TYR A 26 153.72 -43.29 -5.87
CA TYR A 26 154.89 -42.44 -6.26
C TYR A 26 155.13 -42.13 -7.78
N SER A 27 155.95 -41.15 -8.24
CA SER A 27 156.62 -39.97 -7.63
C SER A 27 156.99 -38.87 -8.67
N HIS A 28 156.72 -37.60 -8.32
CA HIS A 28 157.62 -36.42 -8.29
C HIS A 28 158.85 -36.25 -9.24
N VAL A 29 159.03 -35.05 -9.85
CA VAL A 29 160.29 -34.26 -9.96
C VAL A 29 160.08 -32.87 -10.64
N GLN A 30 160.81 -31.85 -10.16
CA GLN A 30 161.07 -30.47 -10.67
C GLN A 30 162.58 -30.17 -10.41
N PRO A 31 163.22 -29.00 -10.68
CA PRO A 31 162.80 -27.68 -11.24
C PRO A 31 163.56 -27.34 -12.57
N GLU A 32 163.74 -26.12 -13.12
CA GLU A 32 164.40 -24.82 -12.73
C GLU A 32 164.24 -23.82 -13.93
N GLN A 33 164.52 -22.49 -13.91
CA GLN A 33 164.47 -21.39 -12.92
C GLN A 33 164.60 -20.04 -13.69
N ASP A 34 164.87 -18.91 -12.99
CA ASP A 34 165.21 -17.54 -13.45
C ASP A 34 164.09 -16.56 -13.95
N ASP A 35 164.21 -15.23 -13.76
CA ASP A 35 164.20 -14.38 -12.54
C ASP A 35 164.04 -12.88 -12.97
N LEU A 36 163.96 -11.95 -12.00
CA LEU A 36 164.02 -10.47 -12.03
C LEU A 36 162.69 -9.70 -12.14
N GLY A 37 162.46 -8.78 -11.19
CA GLY A 37 161.44 -7.73 -11.34
C GLY A 37 160.78 -7.12 -10.10
N VAL A 38 161.23 -7.41 -8.86
CA VAL A 38 160.61 -6.80 -7.66
C VAL A 38 160.74 -5.28 -7.67
N LEU A 39 159.71 -4.59 -7.20
CA LEU A 39 159.85 -3.23 -6.70
C LEU A 39 159.33 -3.12 -5.24
N PRO A 40 160.13 -2.59 -4.29
CA PRO A 40 159.84 -2.59 -2.86
C PRO A 40 159.07 -1.35 -2.38
N GLU A 41 158.84 -1.29 -1.06
CA GLU A 41 158.20 -0.27 -0.19
C GLU A 41 156.82 0.34 -0.54
N ASP A 42 155.82 -0.01 0.28
CA ASP A 42 155.21 0.98 1.18
C ASP A 42 153.76 0.68 1.63
N HIS A 43 152.95 -0.20 0.98
CA HIS A 43 151.63 -0.63 1.54
C HIS A 43 150.42 -0.63 0.49
N PRO A 44 149.10 -0.88 0.79
CA PRO A 44 148.04 0.06 0.39
C PRO A 44 147.24 0.59 1.58
N LEU A 45 146.81 1.84 1.47
CA LEU A 45 146.05 2.60 2.46
C LEU A 45 146.88 3.25 3.63
N LEU A 46 148.03 3.89 3.28
CA LEU A 46 149.06 4.51 4.16
C LEU A 46 149.54 3.68 5.37
N GLU A 47 150.30 2.61 5.17
CA GLU A 47 150.52 1.82 3.95
C GLU A 47 150.79 2.59 2.59
N ARG A 48 150.07 2.29 1.50
CA ARG A 48 150.12 2.84 0.10
C ARG A 48 151.45 3.37 -0.49
N PHE A 49 152.35 2.42 -0.75
CA PHE A 49 152.82 2.26 -2.15
C PHE A 49 152.95 0.78 -2.54
N GLN A 50 154.00 0.05 -2.11
CA GLN A 50 154.24 -1.27 -2.71
C GLN A 50 153.28 -2.38 -2.39
N GLN A 51 152.24 -2.36 -1.54
CA GLN A 51 151.27 -3.47 -1.53
C GLN A 51 150.13 -3.30 -2.56
N SER A 52 150.14 -2.27 -3.42
CA SER A 52 149.59 -2.46 -4.79
C SER A 52 150.54 -3.27 -5.70
N LEU A 53 151.79 -3.50 -5.26
CA LEU A 53 152.74 -4.47 -5.83
C LEU A 53 152.76 -5.79 -4.99
N LYS A 54 152.63 -5.75 -3.67
CA LYS A 54 152.94 -6.77 -2.65
C LYS A 54 151.70 -7.31 -1.93
N ALA A 55 150.55 -6.64 -1.93
CA ALA A 55 149.23 -7.28 -1.84
C ALA A 55 148.55 -7.24 -3.23
N HIS A 56 149.35 -7.08 -4.28
CA HIS A 56 149.10 -7.70 -5.56
C HIS A 56 149.84 -9.04 -5.59
N LEU A 57 151.16 -9.08 -5.33
CA LEU A 57 151.96 -10.31 -5.25
C LEU A 57 151.56 -11.24 -4.08
N LEU A 58 151.42 -10.75 -2.84
CA LEU A 58 150.91 -11.56 -1.72
C LEU A 58 149.39 -11.74 -1.76
N ARG A 59 148.61 -10.97 -2.52
CA ARG A 59 147.24 -11.41 -2.83
C ARG A 59 147.28 -12.55 -3.83
N VAL A 60 148.04 -12.47 -4.92
CA VAL A 60 148.18 -13.61 -5.85
C VAL A 60 148.70 -14.85 -5.10
N ARG A 61 149.68 -14.73 -4.20
CA ARG A 61 150.15 -15.85 -3.37
C ARG A 61 149.13 -16.30 -2.32
N ASP A 62 148.69 -15.40 -1.46
CA ASP A 62 147.87 -15.76 -0.29
C ASP A 62 146.40 -15.93 -0.64
N GLN A 63 145.86 -15.32 -1.70
CA GLN A 63 144.59 -15.76 -2.29
C GLN A 63 144.74 -17.18 -2.84
N LEU A 64 145.81 -17.56 -3.55
CA LEU A 64 145.94 -18.96 -3.98
C LEU A 64 146.06 -19.92 -2.78
N VAL A 65 146.76 -19.54 -1.70
CA VAL A 65 146.91 -20.38 -0.50
C VAL A 65 145.67 -20.38 0.40
N THR A 66 144.92 -19.27 0.50
CA THR A 66 143.63 -19.25 1.21
C THR A 66 142.54 -19.84 0.35
N GLU A 67 142.50 -19.63 -0.97
CA GLU A 67 141.57 -20.35 -1.86
C GLU A 67 141.77 -21.86 -1.73
N ILE A 68 143.01 -22.38 -1.69
CA ILE A 68 143.24 -23.81 -1.41
C ILE A 68 142.70 -24.23 -0.03
N LYS A 69 142.99 -23.48 1.04
CA LYS A 69 142.55 -23.83 2.41
C LYS A 69 141.07 -23.61 2.68
N ASP A 70 140.49 -22.59 2.06
CA ASP A 70 139.07 -22.26 2.10
C ASP A 70 138.31 -23.22 1.20
N LEU A 71 138.87 -23.72 0.09
CA LEU A 71 138.31 -24.84 -0.66
C LEU A 71 138.36 -26.12 0.16
N ASP A 72 139.47 -26.47 0.80
CA ASP A 72 139.56 -27.64 1.70
C ASP A 72 138.56 -27.54 2.87
N TYR A 73 138.40 -26.35 3.45
CA TYR A 73 137.43 -26.11 4.53
C TYR A 73 135.98 -26.12 4.01
N ASN A 74 135.70 -25.49 2.87
CA ASN A 74 134.39 -25.54 2.22
C ASN A 74 134.03 -26.96 1.76
N ILE A 75 134.98 -27.78 1.32
CA ILE A 75 134.75 -29.20 0.99
C ILE A 75 134.29 -29.93 2.25
N LYS A 76 135.03 -29.84 3.36
CA LYS A 76 134.64 -30.47 4.64
C LYS A 76 133.32 -29.95 5.19
N LEU A 77 133.06 -28.64 5.06
CA LEU A 77 131.81 -28.03 5.50
C LEU A 77 130.64 -28.41 4.58
N LYS A 78 130.88 -28.64 3.28
CA LYS A 78 129.90 -29.19 2.34
C LYS A 78 129.68 -30.69 2.50
N GLU A 79 130.69 -31.44 2.95
CA GLU A 79 130.53 -32.84 3.37
C GLU A 79 129.67 -32.92 4.65
N GLN A 80 129.94 -32.07 5.65
CA GLN A 80 129.10 -31.95 6.83
C GLN A 80 127.68 -31.47 6.49
N GLU A 81 127.51 -30.46 5.64
CA GLU A 81 126.18 -30.07 5.13
C GLU A 81 125.50 -31.23 4.39
N ARG A 82 126.22 -32.04 3.61
CA ARG A 82 125.65 -33.21 2.90
C ARG A 82 125.24 -34.30 3.88
N GLU A 83 125.95 -34.49 4.98
CA GLU A 83 125.57 -35.43 6.06
C GLU A 83 124.36 -34.89 6.85
N ASP A 84 124.36 -33.60 7.21
CA ASP A 84 123.23 -32.91 7.84
C ASP A 84 121.96 -32.93 6.98
N ILE A 85 122.11 -32.70 5.67
CA ILE A 85 121.05 -32.82 4.66
C ILE A 85 120.67 -34.28 4.47
N GLY A 86 121.60 -35.23 4.59
CA GLY A 86 121.34 -36.67 4.57
C GLY A 86 120.49 -37.14 5.75
N CYS A 87 120.80 -36.67 6.96
CA CYS A 87 119.97 -36.89 8.15
C CYS A 87 118.59 -36.25 7.99
N LYS A 88 118.52 -34.96 7.60
CA LYS A 88 117.23 -34.29 7.35
C LYS A 88 116.43 -34.97 6.24
N LEU A 89 117.08 -35.51 5.20
CA LEU A 89 116.43 -36.28 4.15
C LEU A 89 115.93 -37.64 4.66
N TYR A 90 116.65 -38.27 5.59
CA TYR A 90 116.18 -39.49 6.27
C TYR A 90 114.98 -39.20 7.18
N ASP A 91 115.05 -38.12 7.97
CA ASP A 91 113.94 -37.65 8.82
C ASP A 91 112.71 -37.32 7.96
N TYR A 92 112.88 -36.55 6.87
CA TYR A 92 111.81 -36.29 5.90
C TYR A 92 111.32 -37.58 5.21
N GLN A 93 112.18 -38.57 4.93
CA GLN A 93 111.74 -39.87 4.43
C GLN A 93 110.93 -40.65 5.48
N GLN A 94 111.22 -40.49 6.76
CA GLN A 94 110.47 -41.09 7.86
C GLN A 94 109.13 -40.37 8.08
N GLU A 95 109.11 -39.04 8.03
CA GLU A 95 107.87 -38.24 8.00
C GLU A 95 107.01 -38.59 6.78
N ILE A 96 107.60 -38.70 5.58
CA ILE A 96 106.90 -39.10 4.36
C ILE A 96 106.38 -40.54 4.47
N ARG A 97 107.06 -41.47 5.17
CA ARG A 97 106.49 -42.80 5.45
C ARG A 97 105.28 -42.70 6.39
N GLN A 98 105.38 -41.95 7.48
CA GLN A 98 104.26 -41.74 8.41
C GLN A 98 103.07 -41.04 7.73
N GLN A 99 103.33 -40.05 6.85
CA GLN A 99 102.33 -39.40 6.03
C GLN A 99 101.71 -40.40 5.03
N ASN A 100 102.50 -41.25 4.37
CA ASN A 100 101.96 -42.29 3.49
C ASN A 100 101.16 -43.37 4.24
N GLU A 101 101.55 -43.73 5.47
CA GLU A 101 100.79 -44.65 6.33
C GLU A 101 99.44 -44.03 6.75
N THR A 102 99.45 -42.77 7.21
CA THR A 102 98.20 -42.04 7.51
C THR A 102 97.34 -41.81 6.26
N LEU A 103 97.93 -41.54 5.09
CA LEU A 103 97.21 -41.47 3.82
C LEU A 103 96.61 -42.83 3.41
N GLN A 104 97.30 -43.94 3.64
CA GLN A 104 96.73 -45.28 3.44
C GLN A 104 95.58 -45.57 4.42
N ASP A 105 95.65 -45.08 5.66
CA ASP A 105 94.56 -45.20 6.62
C ASP A 105 93.39 -44.27 6.30
N TYR A 106 93.64 -43.06 5.80
CA TYR A 106 92.60 -42.19 5.24
C TYR A 106 91.99 -42.80 3.97
N GLU A 107 92.77 -43.46 3.11
CA GLU A 107 92.25 -44.23 1.97
C GLU A 107 91.38 -45.39 2.43
N LYS A 108 91.76 -46.15 3.47
CA LYS A 108 90.92 -47.21 4.06
C LYS A 108 89.63 -46.62 4.62
N GLN A 109 89.71 -45.52 5.37
CA GLN A 109 88.54 -44.80 5.90
C GLN A 109 87.65 -44.24 4.78
N LEU A 110 88.21 -43.74 3.68
CA LEU A 110 87.47 -43.29 2.50
C LEU A 110 86.84 -44.44 1.73
N LYS A 111 87.51 -45.59 1.59
CA LYS A 111 86.95 -46.82 1.00
C LYS A 111 85.81 -47.35 1.87
N GLU A 112 85.98 -47.41 3.18
CA GLU A 112 84.90 -47.72 4.13
C GLU A 112 83.75 -46.70 4.08
N ALA A 113 84.04 -45.40 4.01
CA ALA A 113 83.02 -44.35 4.00
C ALA A 113 82.24 -44.33 2.68
N THR A 114 82.91 -44.57 1.55
CA THR A 114 82.26 -44.72 0.23
C THR A 114 81.49 -46.03 0.13
N GLU A 115 81.96 -47.14 0.72
CA GLU A 115 81.17 -48.36 0.87
C GLU A 115 79.93 -48.13 1.74
N LYS A 116 80.07 -47.49 2.91
CA LYS A 116 78.96 -47.13 3.80
C LYS A 116 77.98 -46.22 3.03
N ARG A 117 78.47 -45.21 2.31
CA ARG A 117 77.66 -44.33 1.45
C ARG A 117 76.91 -45.12 0.38
N LEU A 118 77.56 -46.02 -0.36
CA LEU A 118 76.93 -46.89 -1.37
C LEU A 118 75.92 -47.87 -0.77
N LYS A 119 76.16 -48.37 0.45
CA LYS A 119 75.22 -49.20 1.21
C LYS A 119 74.00 -48.37 1.64
N HIS A 120 74.20 -47.13 2.11
CA HIS A 120 73.11 -46.21 2.44
C HIS A 120 72.34 -45.73 1.19
N GLU A 121 73.02 -45.40 0.09
CA GLU A 121 72.40 -45.04 -1.19
C GLU A 121 71.52 -46.17 -1.73
N LYS A 122 72.03 -47.42 -1.75
CA LYS A 122 71.25 -48.61 -2.15
C LYS A 122 70.08 -48.89 -1.20
N ASN A 123 70.22 -48.61 0.10
CA ASN A 123 69.13 -48.74 1.05
C ASN A 123 68.09 -47.62 0.89
N VAL A 124 68.51 -46.37 0.62
CA VAL A 124 67.61 -45.26 0.27
C VAL A 124 66.91 -45.51 -1.06
N GLU A 125 67.58 -46.10 -2.05
CA GLU A 125 66.97 -46.49 -3.32
C GLU A 125 65.92 -47.61 -3.14
N LYS A 126 66.21 -48.61 -2.30
CA LYS A 126 65.21 -49.61 -1.87
C LYS A 126 64.04 -48.95 -1.14
N SER A 127 64.30 -48.11 -0.13
CA SER A 127 63.25 -47.42 0.61
C SER A 127 62.44 -46.44 -0.25
N LYS A 128 63.05 -45.83 -1.28
CA LYS A 128 62.33 -45.05 -2.30
C LYS A 128 61.44 -45.94 -3.16
N LYS A 129 61.94 -47.06 -3.69
CA LYS A 129 61.14 -48.02 -4.45
C LYS A 129 60.01 -48.64 -3.61
N GLU A 130 60.27 -48.94 -2.34
CA GLU A 130 59.24 -49.34 -1.38
C GLU A 130 58.24 -48.22 -1.09
N TYR A 131 58.68 -46.98 -0.97
CA TYR A 131 57.79 -45.83 -0.76
C TYR A 131 56.95 -45.55 -2.00
N GLU A 132 57.52 -45.63 -3.20
CA GLU A 132 56.82 -45.52 -4.49
C GLU A 132 55.80 -46.64 -4.67
N ASN A 133 56.17 -47.89 -4.32
CA ASN A 133 55.24 -49.02 -4.28
C ASN A 133 54.14 -48.82 -3.22
N LYS A 134 54.48 -48.33 -2.02
CA LYS A 134 53.49 -47.99 -0.96
C LYS A 134 52.60 -46.81 -1.36
N LEU A 135 53.11 -45.84 -2.13
CA LEU A 135 52.39 -44.70 -2.68
C LEU A 135 51.46 -45.13 -3.82
N LEU A 136 51.89 -46.07 -4.67
CA LEU A 136 51.06 -46.68 -5.72
C LEU A 136 49.95 -47.51 -5.08
N MET A 137 50.30 -48.41 -4.14
CA MET A 137 49.33 -49.18 -3.36
C MET A 137 48.37 -48.28 -2.56
N TYR A 138 48.84 -47.14 -2.03
CA TYR A 138 47.96 -46.15 -1.40
C TYR A 138 47.07 -45.42 -2.41
N LYS A 139 47.58 -45.06 -3.60
CA LYS A 139 46.77 -44.46 -4.68
C LYS A 139 45.70 -45.43 -5.17
N ASP A 140 46.03 -46.70 -5.32
CA ASP A 140 45.09 -47.73 -5.77
C ASP A 140 44.14 -48.17 -4.64
N GLN A 141 44.58 -48.27 -3.39
CA GLN A 141 43.65 -48.40 -2.25
C GLN A 141 42.77 -47.16 -2.07
N LYS A 142 43.25 -45.95 -2.40
CA LYS A 142 42.42 -44.73 -2.41
C LYS A 142 41.43 -44.74 -3.58
N ARG A 143 41.79 -45.30 -4.74
CA ARG A 143 40.86 -45.57 -5.85
C ARG A 143 39.81 -46.60 -5.45
N PHE A 144 40.21 -47.74 -4.88
CA PHE A 144 39.28 -48.76 -4.37
C PHE A 144 38.42 -48.24 -3.21
N HIS A 145 38.95 -47.39 -2.34
CA HIS A 145 38.18 -46.72 -1.28
C HIS A 145 37.18 -45.73 -1.87
N ASN A 146 37.58 -44.90 -2.85
CA ASN A 146 36.66 -44.00 -3.54
C ASN A 146 35.60 -44.76 -4.36
N GLN A 147 35.95 -45.89 -4.99
CA GLN A 147 35.00 -46.78 -5.64
C GLN A 147 34.03 -47.37 -4.63
N ARG A 148 34.54 -47.94 -3.52
CA ARG A 148 33.70 -48.44 -2.42
C ARG A 148 32.88 -47.36 -1.72
N LEU A 149 33.31 -46.09 -1.76
CA LEU A 149 32.55 -44.95 -1.25
C LEU A 149 31.46 -44.53 -2.24
N LEU A 150 31.69 -44.63 -3.55
CA LEU A 150 30.66 -44.45 -4.56
C LEU A 150 29.65 -45.62 -4.57
N GLU A 151 30.12 -46.85 -4.38
CA GLU A 151 29.30 -48.04 -4.14
C GLU A 151 28.52 -47.92 -2.83
N LEU A 152 29.15 -47.50 -1.73
CA LEU A 152 28.46 -47.27 -0.45
C LEU A 152 27.44 -46.13 -0.58
N ASN A 153 27.76 -45.03 -1.24
CA ASN A 153 26.81 -43.94 -1.49
C ASN A 153 25.66 -44.40 -2.39
N SER A 154 25.90 -45.23 -3.41
CA SER A 154 24.83 -45.77 -4.26
C SER A 154 23.99 -46.81 -3.53
N LEU A 155 24.60 -47.61 -2.65
CA LEU A 155 23.92 -48.54 -1.75
C LEU A 155 23.17 -47.82 -0.63
N GLN A 156 23.64 -46.66 -0.14
CA GLN A 156 22.95 -45.84 0.86
C GLN A 156 21.81 -45.03 0.23
N VAL A 157 21.95 -44.61 -1.03
CA VAL A 157 20.82 -44.09 -1.83
C VAL A 157 19.82 -45.19 -2.14
N LEU A 158 20.27 -46.42 -2.44
CA LEU A 158 19.40 -47.57 -2.63
C LEU A 158 18.72 -47.99 -1.32
N GLU A 159 19.43 -48.01 -0.20
CA GLU A 159 18.93 -48.26 1.15
C GLU A 159 17.91 -47.19 1.54
N GLY A 160 18.24 -45.91 1.43
CA GLY A 160 17.29 -44.81 1.67
C GLY A 160 16.11 -44.77 0.68
N ASN A 161 16.22 -45.39 -0.49
CA ASN A 161 15.10 -45.60 -1.40
C ASN A 161 14.30 -46.87 -1.05
N ILE A 162 14.93 -47.92 -0.52
CA ILE A 162 14.27 -49.12 0.03
C ILE A 162 13.58 -48.80 1.36
N GLU A 163 14.12 -47.92 2.19
CA GLU A 163 13.48 -47.37 3.39
C GLU A 163 12.29 -46.51 3.01
N LYS A 164 12.41 -45.64 1.99
CA LYS A 164 11.26 -44.92 1.44
C LYS A 164 10.22 -45.90 0.93
N TRP A 165 10.56 -46.82 0.03
CA TRP A 165 9.63 -47.84 -0.48
C TRP A 165 9.05 -48.73 0.62
N ALA A 166 9.79 -49.07 1.68
CA ALA A 166 9.27 -49.82 2.81
C ALA A 166 8.35 -48.97 3.69
N SER A 167 8.62 -47.67 3.83
CA SER A 167 7.73 -46.72 4.52
C SER A 167 6.51 -46.35 3.68
N GLU A 168 6.63 -46.30 2.35
CA GLU A 168 5.57 -46.07 1.39
C GLU A 168 4.69 -47.31 1.33
N VAL A 169 5.28 -48.52 1.24
CA VAL A 169 4.55 -49.79 1.32
C VAL A 169 3.96 -50.03 2.71
N ASP A 170 4.59 -49.66 3.83
CA ASP A 170 3.91 -49.74 5.14
C ASP A 170 2.86 -48.63 5.30
N ASN A 171 3.04 -47.44 4.73
CA ASN A 171 1.96 -46.43 4.69
C ASN A 171 0.81 -46.87 3.79
N GLU A 172 1.06 -47.54 2.66
CA GLU A 172 0.07 -48.15 1.77
C GLU A 172 -0.57 -49.38 2.42
N VAL A 173 0.18 -50.20 3.16
CA VAL A 173 -0.34 -51.36 3.91
C VAL A 173 -1.09 -50.89 5.15
N GLN A 174 -0.72 -49.78 5.79
CA GLN A 174 -1.51 -49.13 6.83
C GLN A 174 -2.74 -48.44 6.25
N ALA A 175 -2.63 -47.78 5.09
CA ALA A 175 -3.77 -47.20 4.38
C ALA A 175 -4.71 -48.29 3.88
N ALA A 176 -4.21 -49.44 3.42
CA ALA A 176 -4.97 -50.61 3.01
C ALA A 176 -5.52 -51.38 4.21
N LYS A 177 -4.83 -51.45 5.36
CA LYS A 177 -5.41 -51.96 6.62
C LYS A 177 -6.49 -51.03 7.16
N ARG A 178 -6.32 -49.70 7.03
CA ARG A 178 -7.34 -48.70 7.39
C ARG A 178 -8.51 -48.72 6.41
N ALA A 179 -8.26 -48.92 5.11
CA ALA A 179 -9.26 -49.11 4.08
C ALA A 179 -9.99 -50.42 4.32
N VAL A 180 -9.34 -51.58 4.36
CA VAL A 180 -9.97 -52.88 4.67
C VAL A 180 -10.68 -52.88 6.03
N ASN A 181 -10.19 -52.19 7.06
CA ASN A 181 -10.93 -52.03 8.33
C ASN A 181 -12.12 -51.07 8.20
N LYS A 182 -12.00 -49.98 7.42
CA LYS A 182 -13.10 -49.06 7.12
C LYS A 182 -14.13 -49.75 6.23
N ASP A 183 -13.74 -50.33 5.11
CA ASP A 183 -14.53 -51.18 4.24
C ASP A 183 -15.12 -52.37 5.00
N TRP A 184 -14.48 -52.93 6.04
CA TRP A 184 -15.12 -53.93 6.91
C TRP A 184 -16.15 -53.31 7.86
N GLN A 185 -15.90 -52.12 8.41
CA GLN A 185 -16.87 -51.38 9.22
C GLN A 185 -18.05 -50.88 8.39
N ASP A 186 -17.81 -50.43 7.16
CA ASP A 186 -18.76 -49.95 6.18
C ASP A 186 -19.51 -51.13 5.57
N GLN A 187 -18.86 -52.23 5.19
CA GLN A 187 -19.53 -53.48 4.77
C GLN A 187 -20.34 -54.07 5.92
N LYS A 188 -19.89 -53.94 7.17
CA LYS A 188 -20.69 -54.33 8.35
C LYS A 188 -21.88 -53.39 8.53
N ALA A 189 -21.69 -52.08 8.45
CA ALA A 189 -22.75 -51.08 8.54
C ALA A 189 -23.77 -51.27 7.41
N ILE A 190 -23.32 -51.39 6.16
CA ILE A 190 -24.10 -51.77 4.97
C ILE A 190 -24.76 -53.14 5.16
N SER A 191 -24.16 -54.11 5.87
CA SER A 191 -24.84 -55.37 6.18
C SER A 191 -25.91 -55.24 7.27
N GLU A 192 -25.76 -54.30 8.20
CA GLU A 192 -26.72 -54.01 9.27
C GLU A 192 -27.85 -53.09 8.77
N GLU A 193 -27.54 -52.12 7.93
CA GLU A 193 -28.47 -51.30 7.15
C GLU A 193 -29.18 -52.16 6.12
N LYS A 194 -28.48 -53.01 5.36
CA LYS A 194 -29.13 -54.01 4.51
C LYS A 194 -30.00 -54.94 5.33
N LYS A 195 -29.61 -55.41 6.52
CA LYS A 195 -30.55 -56.19 7.37
C LYS A 195 -31.76 -55.37 7.83
N LYS A 196 -31.59 -54.09 8.17
CA LYS A 196 -32.71 -53.17 8.49
C LYS A 196 -33.60 -52.92 7.27
N ILE A 197 -33.02 -52.82 6.07
CA ILE A 197 -33.71 -52.61 4.79
C ILE A 197 -34.38 -53.90 4.33
N ASP A 198 -33.75 -55.07 4.45
CA ASP A 198 -34.32 -56.38 4.15
C ASP A 198 -35.48 -56.68 5.14
N LEU A 199 -35.35 -56.31 6.42
CA LEU A 199 -36.45 -56.37 7.40
C LEU A 199 -37.55 -55.35 7.08
N LEU A 200 -37.20 -54.12 6.69
CA LEU A 200 -38.18 -53.10 6.31
C LEU A 200 -38.89 -53.48 5.00
N VAL A 201 -38.18 -54.06 4.03
CA VAL A 201 -38.72 -54.58 2.77
C VAL A 201 -39.56 -55.81 3.03
N PHE A 202 -39.18 -56.70 3.95
CA PHE A 202 -40.05 -57.81 4.37
C PHE A 202 -41.32 -57.29 5.06
N ASN A 203 -41.21 -56.31 5.96
CA ASN A 203 -42.37 -55.69 6.61
C ASN A 203 -43.24 -54.92 5.61
N LEU A 204 -42.64 -54.21 4.65
CA LEU A 204 -43.34 -53.50 3.58
C LEU A 204 -43.94 -54.45 2.56
N ASP A 205 -43.33 -55.60 2.29
CA ASP A 205 -43.87 -56.64 1.40
C ASP A 205 -45.01 -57.42 2.10
N ASP A 206 -44.92 -57.65 3.42
CA ASP A 206 -46.02 -58.17 4.24
C ASP A 206 -47.16 -57.13 4.39
N GLU A 207 -46.84 -55.84 4.53
CA GLU A 207 -47.84 -54.77 4.45
C GLU A 207 -48.41 -54.62 3.04
N ILE A 208 -47.62 -54.70 1.97
CA ILE A 208 -48.11 -54.69 0.58
C ILE A 208 -49.04 -55.88 0.36
N ARG A 209 -48.66 -57.10 0.75
CA ARG A 209 -49.54 -58.29 0.66
C ARG A 209 -50.83 -58.12 1.46
N LYS A 210 -50.78 -57.49 2.65
CA LYS A 210 -52.00 -57.13 3.40
C LYS A 210 -52.82 -56.08 2.68
N ARG A 211 -52.22 -55.01 2.14
CA ARG A 211 -52.90 -53.99 1.35
C ARG A 211 -53.42 -54.53 0.02
N GLU A 212 -52.79 -55.54 -0.58
CA GLU A 212 -53.26 -56.26 -1.75
C GLU A 212 -54.42 -57.19 -1.40
N GLN A 213 -54.41 -57.85 -0.24
CA GLN A 213 -55.56 -58.62 0.26
C GLN A 213 -56.75 -57.69 0.59
N GLU A 214 -56.50 -56.57 1.28
CA GLU A 214 -57.50 -55.52 1.52
C GLU A 214 -58.01 -54.92 0.20
N LEU A 215 -57.14 -54.59 -0.75
CA LEU A 215 -57.50 -54.02 -2.06
C LEU A 215 -58.21 -55.05 -2.94
N ASN A 216 -57.89 -56.33 -2.85
CA ASN A 216 -58.67 -57.39 -3.49
C ASN A 216 -60.05 -57.54 -2.85
N GLY A 217 -60.16 -57.48 -1.52
CA GLY A 217 -61.44 -57.45 -0.81
C GLY A 217 -62.29 -56.22 -1.15
N VAL A 218 -61.66 -55.04 -1.23
CA VAL A 218 -62.31 -53.78 -1.66
C VAL A 218 -62.65 -53.82 -3.14
N ASN A 219 -61.84 -54.44 -4.00
CA ASN A 219 -62.18 -54.66 -5.41
C ASN A 219 -63.36 -55.62 -5.56
N GLU A 220 -63.48 -56.64 -4.72
CA GLU A 220 -64.64 -57.54 -4.69
C GLU A 220 -65.89 -56.80 -4.20
N GLN A 221 -65.79 -56.02 -3.12
CA GLN A 221 -66.86 -55.12 -2.67
C GLN A 221 -67.23 -54.08 -3.73
N ILE A 222 -66.28 -53.59 -4.54
CA ILE A 222 -66.53 -52.69 -5.67
C ILE A 222 -67.20 -53.44 -6.83
N ARG A 223 -66.91 -54.73 -7.06
CA ARG A 223 -67.65 -55.58 -8.03
C ARG A 223 -69.09 -55.81 -7.56
N GLU A 224 -69.29 -56.15 -6.29
CA GLU A 224 -70.61 -56.30 -5.67
C GLU A 224 -71.39 -54.98 -5.73
N GLN A 225 -70.80 -53.86 -5.31
CA GLN A 225 -71.41 -52.53 -5.39
C GLN A 225 -71.66 -52.08 -6.82
N ARG A 226 -70.81 -52.43 -7.80
CA ARG A 226 -71.09 -52.19 -9.22
C ARG A 226 -72.25 -53.04 -9.71
N CYS A 227 -72.37 -54.29 -9.31
CA CYS A 227 -73.52 -55.14 -9.65
C CYS A 227 -74.82 -54.58 -9.05
N VAL A 228 -74.78 -54.11 -7.79
CA VAL A 228 -75.88 -53.41 -7.13
C VAL A 228 -76.19 -52.07 -7.83
N LEU A 229 -75.19 -51.28 -8.21
CA LEU A 229 -75.37 -50.04 -8.98
C LEU A 229 -75.86 -50.29 -10.41
N GLU A 230 -75.54 -51.42 -11.03
CA GLU A 230 -76.09 -51.84 -12.32
C GLU A 230 -77.55 -52.30 -12.19
N SER A 231 -77.94 -52.91 -11.07
CA SER A 231 -79.35 -53.12 -10.75
C SER A 231 -80.05 -51.78 -10.52
N LEU A 232 -79.51 -50.95 -9.63
CA LEU A 232 -80.06 -49.64 -9.30
C LEU A 232 -80.13 -48.71 -10.51
N ASN A 233 -79.20 -48.81 -11.47
CA ASN A 233 -79.25 -48.07 -12.73
C ASN A 233 -80.30 -48.64 -13.70
N LYS A 234 -80.60 -49.94 -13.68
CA LYS A 234 -81.76 -50.50 -14.40
C LYS A 234 -83.05 -50.03 -13.74
N ASP A 235 -83.12 -50.04 -12.41
CA ASP A 235 -84.28 -49.58 -11.64
C ASP A 235 -84.50 -48.06 -11.78
N LEU A 236 -83.43 -47.26 -11.81
CA LEU A 236 -83.45 -45.82 -12.12
C LEU A 236 -83.77 -45.57 -13.60
N SER A 237 -83.34 -46.42 -14.53
CA SER A 237 -83.73 -46.32 -15.95
C SER A 237 -85.22 -46.63 -16.12
N ASN A 238 -85.75 -47.63 -15.41
CA ASN A 238 -87.16 -47.96 -15.39
C ASN A 238 -87.97 -46.81 -14.78
N ALA A 239 -87.55 -46.29 -13.62
CA ALA A 239 -88.15 -45.12 -12.99
C ALA A 239 -88.02 -43.84 -13.83
N ALA A 240 -86.97 -43.69 -14.64
CA ALA A 240 -86.83 -42.61 -15.61
C ALA A 240 -87.82 -42.77 -16.77
N THR A 241 -88.01 -43.98 -17.30
CA THR A 241 -89.06 -44.23 -18.30
C THR A 241 -90.47 -44.04 -17.73
N ASP A 242 -90.71 -44.42 -16.46
CA ASP A 242 -91.98 -44.15 -15.77
C ASP A 242 -92.20 -42.65 -15.55
N LEU A 243 -91.14 -41.89 -15.22
CA LEU A 243 -91.18 -40.42 -15.13
C LEU A 243 -91.38 -39.77 -16.50
N GLU A 244 -90.83 -40.32 -17.59
CA GLU A 244 -91.11 -39.86 -18.96
C GLU A 244 -92.57 -40.15 -19.36
N VAL A 245 -93.11 -41.31 -19.00
CA VAL A 245 -94.54 -41.64 -19.18
C VAL A 245 -95.42 -40.67 -18.38
N LEU A 246 -95.14 -40.47 -17.09
CA LEU A 246 -95.84 -39.49 -16.25
C LEU A 246 -95.69 -38.06 -16.78
N GLN A 247 -94.55 -37.68 -17.37
CA GLN A 247 -94.38 -36.36 -17.99
C GLN A 247 -95.15 -36.26 -19.31
N GLN A 248 -95.27 -37.35 -20.09
CA GLN A 248 -96.15 -37.41 -21.26
C GLN A 248 -97.63 -37.32 -20.86
N GLU A 249 -98.05 -38.01 -19.80
CA GLU A 249 -99.40 -37.88 -19.24
C GLU A 249 -99.64 -36.47 -18.71
N HIS A 250 -98.70 -35.87 -17.97
CA HIS A 250 -98.79 -34.48 -17.53
C HIS A 250 -98.86 -33.50 -18.71
N LYS A 251 -98.13 -33.74 -19.80
CA LYS A 251 -98.22 -32.95 -21.04
C LYS A 251 -99.62 -33.08 -21.68
N ARG A 252 -100.15 -34.30 -21.81
CA ARG A 252 -101.51 -34.56 -22.35
C ARG A 252 -102.60 -33.96 -21.46
N LEU A 253 -102.44 -34.05 -20.14
CA LEU A 253 -103.34 -33.45 -19.15
C LEU A 253 -103.27 -31.92 -19.22
N THR A 254 -102.07 -31.33 -19.34
CA THR A 254 -101.89 -29.88 -19.53
C THR A 254 -102.49 -29.40 -20.84
N GLN A 255 -102.37 -30.19 -21.92
CA GLN A 255 -103.03 -29.92 -23.20
C GLN A 255 -104.55 -29.93 -23.05
N ALA A 256 -105.13 -30.97 -22.45
CA ALA A 256 -106.58 -31.03 -22.17
C ALA A 256 -107.06 -29.89 -21.26
N TRP A 257 -106.30 -29.51 -20.22
CA TRP A 257 -106.58 -28.32 -19.42
C TRP A 257 -106.49 -27.02 -20.23
N SER A 258 -105.54 -26.91 -21.16
CA SER A 258 -105.44 -25.75 -22.05
C SER A 258 -106.60 -25.66 -23.04
N GLU A 259 -107.08 -26.80 -23.55
CA GLU A 259 -108.29 -26.90 -24.38
C GLU A 259 -109.54 -26.52 -23.58
N VAL A 260 -109.65 -26.96 -22.32
CA VAL A 260 -110.72 -26.53 -21.38
C VAL A 260 -110.63 -25.03 -21.09
N ILE A 261 -109.43 -24.47 -20.89
CA ILE A 261 -109.23 -23.02 -20.70
C ILE A 261 -109.61 -22.25 -21.96
N ILE A 262 -109.27 -22.75 -23.16
CA ILE A 262 -109.69 -22.15 -24.44
C ILE A 262 -111.21 -22.22 -24.60
N ALA A 263 -111.86 -23.34 -24.23
CA ALA A 263 -113.31 -23.48 -24.24
C ALA A 263 -114.00 -22.55 -23.23
N ILE A 264 -113.40 -22.33 -22.05
CA ILE A 264 -113.86 -21.34 -21.06
C ILE A 264 -113.70 -19.93 -21.64
N GLN A 265 -112.54 -19.57 -22.20
CA GLN A 265 -112.34 -18.27 -22.86
C GLN A 265 -113.28 -18.04 -24.05
N GLN A 266 -113.65 -19.08 -24.78
CA GLN A 266 -114.68 -19.00 -25.84
C GLN A 266 -116.07 -18.80 -25.25
N ARG A 267 -116.44 -19.52 -24.18
CA ARG A 267 -117.69 -19.26 -23.44
C ARG A 267 -117.73 -17.85 -22.86
N ASP A 268 -116.64 -17.33 -22.31
CA ASP A 268 -116.55 -15.99 -21.74
C ASP A 268 -116.62 -14.90 -22.81
N LYS A 269 -116.04 -15.12 -24.00
CA LYS A 269 -116.24 -14.25 -25.17
C LYS A 269 -117.70 -14.23 -25.64
N LEU A 270 -118.35 -15.39 -25.69
CA LEU A 270 -119.79 -15.48 -26.00
C LEU A 270 -120.63 -14.82 -24.89
N LEU A 271 -120.28 -14.99 -23.62
CA LEU A 271 -120.94 -14.34 -22.49
C LEU A 271 -120.75 -12.82 -22.49
N PHE A 272 -119.58 -12.34 -22.94
CA PHE A 272 -119.32 -10.92 -23.15
C PHE A 272 -120.15 -10.37 -24.32
N GLN A 273 -120.20 -11.07 -25.46
CA GLN A 273 -121.06 -10.69 -26.59
C GLN A 273 -122.54 -10.65 -26.19
N ILE A 274 -123.05 -11.68 -25.53
CA ILE A 274 -124.44 -11.72 -25.02
C ILE A 274 -124.71 -10.59 -24.02
N LYS A 275 -123.74 -10.20 -23.18
CA LYS A 275 -123.88 -9.04 -22.28
C LYS A 275 -123.86 -7.71 -23.02
N ASP A 276 -122.98 -7.56 -24.00
CA ASP A 276 -122.87 -6.37 -24.85
C ASP A 276 -124.16 -6.16 -25.66
N ASP A 277 -124.70 -7.23 -26.26
CA ASP A 277 -125.99 -7.24 -26.94
C ASP A 277 -127.17 -6.99 -26.00
N LEU A 278 -127.17 -7.55 -24.78
CA LEU A 278 -128.15 -7.20 -23.73
C LEU A 278 -128.08 -5.71 -23.37
N THR A 279 -126.89 -5.10 -23.35
CA THR A 279 -126.77 -3.65 -23.12
C THR A 279 -127.20 -2.80 -24.31
N LYS A 280 -127.09 -3.30 -25.55
CA LYS A 280 -127.66 -2.66 -26.75
C LYS A 280 -129.18 -2.68 -26.66
N GLU A 281 -129.80 -3.84 -26.49
CA GLU A 281 -131.25 -4.00 -26.28
C GLU A 281 -131.78 -3.15 -25.12
N TYR A 282 -131.03 -3.03 -24.01
CA TYR A 282 -131.40 -2.17 -22.90
C TYR A 282 -131.31 -0.67 -23.23
N ASN A 283 -130.33 -0.26 -24.04
CA ASN A 283 -130.19 1.12 -24.53
C ASN A 283 -131.24 1.44 -25.61
N ASP A 284 -131.55 0.50 -26.49
CA ASP A 284 -132.59 0.64 -27.51
C ASP A 284 -133.99 0.67 -26.85
N HIS A 285 -134.22 -0.11 -25.80
CA HIS A 285 -135.42 0.01 -24.95
C HIS A 285 -135.51 1.36 -24.23
N LYS A 286 -134.37 1.97 -23.83
CA LYS A 286 -134.33 3.35 -23.33
C LYS A 286 -134.64 4.38 -24.42
N LEU A 287 -134.07 4.22 -25.63
CA LEU A 287 -134.36 5.09 -26.78
C LEU A 287 -135.82 4.98 -27.21
N LEU A 288 -136.40 3.79 -27.21
CA LEU A 288 -137.81 3.56 -27.50
C LEU A 288 -138.71 4.20 -26.43
N LYS A 289 -138.36 4.09 -25.14
CA LYS A 289 -139.05 4.83 -24.06
C LYS A 289 -138.94 6.35 -24.22
N ALA A 290 -137.75 6.86 -24.54
CA ALA A 290 -137.56 8.29 -24.80
C ALA A 290 -138.35 8.77 -26.02
N SER A 291 -138.49 7.94 -27.05
CA SER A 291 -139.34 8.19 -28.23
C SER A 291 -140.84 8.17 -27.89
N ILE A 292 -141.28 7.25 -27.03
CA ILE A 292 -142.66 7.22 -26.50
C ILE A 292 -142.94 8.46 -25.62
N GLU A 293 -141.98 8.91 -24.82
CA GLU A 293 -142.11 10.15 -24.04
C GLU A 293 -142.04 11.42 -24.90
N ALA A 294 -141.27 11.42 -25.99
CA ALA A 294 -141.21 12.51 -26.96
C ALA A 294 -142.52 12.62 -27.74
N THR A 295 -142.99 11.53 -28.37
CA THR A 295 -144.29 11.49 -29.08
C THR A 295 -145.47 11.84 -28.18
N LYS A 296 -145.44 11.44 -26.90
CA LYS A 296 -146.43 11.86 -25.90
C LYS A 296 -146.35 13.36 -25.55
N LYS A 297 -145.15 13.96 -25.57
CA LYS A 297 -144.98 15.42 -25.46
C LYS A 297 -145.42 16.15 -26.73
N GLU A 298 -145.15 15.62 -27.92
CA GLU A 298 -145.70 16.14 -29.20
C GLU A 298 -147.24 16.15 -29.16
N CYS A 299 -147.87 15.03 -28.78
CA CYS A 299 -149.33 14.95 -28.67
C CYS A 299 -149.92 16.01 -27.71
N ASN A 300 -149.28 16.23 -26.56
CA ASN A 300 -149.68 17.29 -25.64
C ASN A 300 -149.46 18.70 -26.25
N LYS A 301 -148.36 18.94 -26.97
CA LYS A 301 -148.13 20.21 -27.69
C LYS A 301 -149.18 20.46 -28.76
N GLU A 302 -149.65 19.43 -29.46
CA GLU A 302 -150.72 19.56 -30.47
C GLU A 302 -152.08 19.86 -29.81
N MET A 303 -152.38 19.25 -28.65
CA MET A 303 -153.58 19.61 -27.87
C MET A 303 -153.50 21.06 -27.35
N GLU A 304 -152.37 21.47 -26.77
CA GLU A 304 -152.15 22.86 -26.35
C GLU A 304 -152.19 23.84 -27.55
N GLN A 305 -151.70 23.45 -28.73
CA GLN A 305 -151.80 24.26 -29.94
C GLN A 305 -153.24 24.39 -30.42
N ASN A 306 -154.07 23.34 -30.33
CA ASN A 306 -155.46 23.40 -30.71
C ASN A 306 -156.27 24.33 -29.78
N GLU A 307 -156.07 24.23 -28.47
CA GLU A 307 -156.67 25.17 -27.50
C GLU A 307 -156.18 26.61 -27.71
N ARG A 308 -154.87 26.79 -27.97
CA ARG A 308 -154.31 28.09 -28.37
C ARG A 308 -154.95 28.61 -29.65
N LEU A 309 -155.09 27.81 -30.71
CA LEU A 309 -155.71 28.20 -31.98
C LEU A 309 -157.18 28.61 -31.82
N VAL A 310 -157.95 27.93 -30.95
CA VAL A 310 -159.32 28.36 -30.62
C VAL A 310 -159.31 29.74 -29.94
N SER A 311 -158.45 29.96 -28.94
CA SER A 311 -158.33 31.27 -28.29
C SER A 311 -157.78 32.37 -29.22
N PHE A 312 -156.88 32.01 -30.12
CA PHE A 312 -156.24 32.90 -31.08
C PHE A 312 -157.22 33.30 -32.19
N LYS A 313 -158.16 32.42 -32.58
CA LYS A 313 -159.26 32.78 -33.48
C LYS A 313 -160.16 33.85 -32.86
N THR A 314 -160.59 33.67 -31.61
CA THR A 314 -161.40 34.67 -30.91
C THR A 314 -160.64 35.98 -30.72
N HIS A 315 -159.32 35.93 -30.48
CA HIS A 315 -158.52 37.14 -30.35
C HIS A 315 -158.26 37.85 -31.69
N ILE A 316 -158.07 37.12 -32.80
CA ILE A 316 -158.02 37.70 -34.15
C ILE A 316 -159.31 38.46 -34.50
N GLU A 317 -160.47 37.93 -34.10
CA GLU A 317 -161.77 38.57 -34.33
C GLU A 317 -161.90 39.91 -33.54
N GLU A 318 -161.21 40.05 -32.41
CA GLU A 318 -161.07 41.32 -31.65
C GLU A 318 -159.95 42.22 -32.21
N ASP A 319 -158.81 41.65 -32.56
CA ASP A 319 -157.62 42.37 -33.04
C ASP A 319 -157.84 43.00 -34.42
N ILE A 320 -158.63 42.39 -35.31
CA ILE A 320 -159.06 43.03 -36.57
C ILE A 320 -159.78 44.36 -36.27
N ALA A 321 -160.71 44.36 -35.31
CA ALA A 321 -161.44 45.56 -34.88
C ALA A 321 -160.59 46.57 -34.06
N SER A 322 -159.37 46.18 -33.68
CA SER A 322 -158.34 46.99 -33.02
C SER A 322 -157.37 47.60 -34.04
N ILE A 323 -156.83 46.78 -34.94
CA ILE A 323 -155.81 47.13 -35.94
C ILE A 323 -156.34 48.16 -36.95
N GLU A 324 -157.60 48.07 -37.37
CA GLU A 324 -158.26 49.11 -38.19
C GLU A 324 -158.22 50.51 -37.55
N LYS A 325 -158.19 50.60 -36.22
CA LYS A 325 -158.05 51.86 -35.46
C LYS A 325 -156.58 52.23 -35.19
N GLN A 326 -155.66 51.25 -35.12
CA GLN A 326 -154.24 51.49 -34.86
C GLN A 326 -153.47 51.93 -36.12
N ILE A 327 -153.83 51.42 -37.31
CA ILE A 327 -153.26 51.89 -38.60
C ILE A 327 -153.44 53.40 -38.79
N GLN A 328 -154.52 53.98 -38.24
CA GLN A 328 -154.78 55.43 -38.26
C GLN A 328 -153.89 56.25 -37.29
N LYS A 329 -153.07 55.60 -36.47
CA LYS A 329 -152.08 56.22 -35.57
C LYS A 329 -150.65 56.12 -36.10
N GLU A 330 -150.13 54.92 -36.37
CA GLU A 330 -148.69 54.68 -36.64
C GLU A 330 -148.10 55.54 -37.77
N LEU A 331 -148.89 55.85 -38.81
CA LEU A 331 -148.53 56.77 -39.89
C LEU A 331 -148.11 58.18 -39.43
N LYS A 332 -148.37 58.56 -38.16
CA LYS A 332 -148.03 59.87 -37.57
C LYS A 332 -146.71 59.86 -36.79
N ASP A 333 -146.19 58.70 -36.40
CA ASP A 333 -145.06 58.58 -35.48
C ASP A 333 -143.74 58.16 -36.14
N ILE A 334 -143.78 57.39 -37.24
CA ILE A 334 -142.60 57.00 -38.04
C ILE A 334 -141.71 58.20 -38.41
N ASN A 335 -142.33 59.34 -38.77
CA ASN A 335 -141.63 60.57 -39.16
C ASN A 335 -140.72 61.18 -38.07
N LYS A 336 -140.84 60.76 -36.80
CA LYS A 336 -140.08 61.33 -35.68
C LYS A 336 -138.72 60.67 -35.46
N HIS A 337 -138.59 59.38 -35.78
CA HIS A 337 -137.51 58.55 -35.23
C HIS A 337 -136.16 58.62 -35.96
N ASN A 338 -136.15 58.91 -37.26
CA ASN A 338 -134.89 58.99 -38.05
C ASN A 338 -133.90 60.04 -37.50
N THR A 339 -134.40 61.08 -36.83
CA THR A 339 -133.63 62.19 -36.24
C THR A 339 -132.65 61.82 -35.12
N LYS A 340 -132.64 60.56 -34.65
CA LYS A 340 -131.84 60.13 -33.49
C LYS A 340 -130.58 59.33 -33.84
N LEU A 341 -130.48 58.78 -35.05
CA LEU A 341 -129.45 57.79 -35.42
C LEU A 341 -128.05 58.41 -35.60
N GLU A 342 -127.97 59.69 -35.94
CA GLU A 342 -126.71 60.37 -36.31
C GLU A 342 -125.72 60.54 -35.13
N LYS A 343 -126.19 60.41 -33.89
CA LYS A 343 -125.42 60.76 -32.68
C LYS A 343 -124.44 59.69 -32.20
N THR A 344 -124.58 58.43 -32.62
CA THR A 344 -123.77 57.31 -32.10
C THR A 344 -122.41 57.16 -32.79
N ALA A 345 -122.26 57.69 -34.01
CA ALA A 345 -121.03 57.53 -34.81
C ALA A 345 -119.79 58.23 -34.20
N GLN A 346 -119.97 59.21 -33.31
CA GLN A 346 -118.90 60.07 -32.81
C GLN A 346 -118.01 59.43 -31.74
N LEU A 347 -118.47 58.39 -31.04
CA LEU A 347 -117.76 57.81 -29.90
C LEU A 347 -116.63 56.84 -30.27
N VAL A 348 -116.60 56.34 -31.52
CA VAL A 348 -115.61 55.32 -31.94
C VAL A 348 -114.22 55.91 -32.17
N ALA A 349 -114.14 57.16 -32.66
CA ALA A 349 -112.90 57.79 -33.11
C ALA A 349 -111.87 58.05 -31.98
N GLN A 350 -112.31 58.16 -30.72
CA GLN A 350 -111.42 58.51 -29.60
C GLN A 350 -110.52 57.35 -29.13
N ALA A 351 -110.87 56.10 -29.45
CA ALA A 351 -110.13 54.92 -28.97
C ALA A 351 -108.86 54.59 -29.78
N GLU A 352 -108.68 55.18 -30.97
CA GLU A 352 -107.56 54.86 -31.87
C GLU A 352 -106.32 55.75 -31.64
N GLU A 353 -106.46 56.86 -30.93
CA GLU A 353 -105.41 57.88 -30.76
C GLU A 353 -104.37 57.46 -29.71
N ASP A 354 -104.81 56.97 -28.54
CA ASP A 354 -103.96 56.56 -27.41
C ASP A 354 -102.91 55.48 -27.78
N ILE A 355 -103.27 54.54 -28.66
CA ILE A 355 -102.41 53.40 -29.07
C ILE A 355 -101.15 53.86 -29.83
N ASN A 356 -101.17 55.05 -30.43
CA ASN A 356 -100.06 55.55 -31.22
C ASN A 356 -99.00 56.28 -30.37
N ALA A 357 -99.37 56.85 -29.22
CA ALA A 357 -98.44 57.57 -28.34
C ALA A 357 -97.32 56.65 -27.80
N SER A 358 -97.68 55.50 -27.20
CA SER A 358 -96.71 54.58 -26.58
C SER A 358 -95.68 53.97 -27.55
N LYS A 359 -95.96 54.01 -28.87
CA LYS A 359 -95.01 53.53 -29.90
C LYS A 359 -93.92 54.56 -30.24
N ALA A 360 -94.12 55.83 -29.90
CA ALA A 360 -93.13 56.88 -30.18
C ALA A 360 -91.95 56.84 -29.19
N GLU A 361 -92.21 56.66 -27.89
CA GLU A 361 -91.17 56.69 -26.85
C GLU A 361 -90.13 55.57 -26.99
N GLY A 362 -90.56 54.34 -27.29
CA GLY A 362 -89.66 53.19 -27.43
C GLY A 362 -88.57 53.40 -28.50
N ASN A 363 -88.92 54.05 -29.60
CA ASN A 363 -87.98 54.35 -30.69
C ASN A 363 -86.92 55.39 -30.30
N ALA A 364 -87.23 56.31 -29.39
CA ALA A 364 -86.29 57.34 -28.94
C ALA A 364 -85.13 56.75 -28.12
N LEU A 365 -85.40 55.73 -27.30
CA LEU A 365 -84.41 55.08 -26.43
C LEU A 365 -83.37 54.28 -27.24
N GLU A 366 -83.78 53.59 -28.32
CA GLU A 366 -82.83 52.87 -29.17
C GLU A 366 -81.77 53.78 -29.82
N VAL A 367 -82.17 54.99 -30.24
CA VAL A 367 -81.25 55.95 -30.88
C VAL A 367 -80.16 56.40 -29.91
N GLN A 368 -80.50 56.59 -28.63
CA GLN A 368 -79.52 56.94 -27.59
C GLN A 368 -78.49 55.81 -27.37
N ILE A 369 -78.94 54.55 -27.32
CA ILE A 369 -78.05 53.38 -27.16
C ILE A 369 -77.05 53.26 -28.32
N ARG A 370 -77.48 53.54 -29.56
CA ARG A 370 -76.58 53.53 -30.74
C ARG A 370 -75.53 54.65 -30.67
N SER A 371 -75.89 55.83 -30.14
CA SER A 371 -74.95 56.94 -29.94
C SER A 371 -73.82 56.59 -28.97
N VAL A 372 -74.14 55.97 -27.81
CA VAL A 372 -73.16 55.58 -26.79
C VAL A 372 -72.15 54.57 -27.32
N ARG A 373 -72.59 53.57 -28.11
CA ARG A 373 -71.69 52.59 -28.73
C ARG A 373 -70.66 53.25 -29.67
N LEU A 374 -71.11 54.20 -30.49
CA LEU A 374 -70.23 54.95 -31.41
C LEU A 374 -69.18 55.83 -30.67
N GLN A 375 -69.47 56.25 -29.43
CA GLN A 375 -68.49 56.95 -28.58
C GLN A 375 -67.44 55.98 -28.01
N LEU A 376 -67.88 54.78 -27.60
CA LEU A 376 -66.99 53.73 -27.08
C LEU A 376 -66.00 53.23 -28.16
N ASP A 377 -66.44 53.05 -29.40
CA ASP A 377 -65.55 52.71 -30.53
C ASP A 377 -64.50 53.79 -30.81
N LYS A 378 -64.85 55.08 -30.63
CA LYS A 378 -63.89 56.20 -30.76
C LYS A 378 -62.86 56.22 -29.63
N LEU A 379 -63.20 55.75 -28.44
CA LEU A 379 -62.24 55.58 -27.33
C LEU A 379 -61.32 54.37 -27.58
N ASN A 380 -61.86 53.26 -28.08
CA ASN A 380 -61.06 52.07 -28.43
C ASN A 380 -60.03 52.35 -29.53
N ARG A 381 -60.36 53.16 -30.55
CA ARG A 381 -59.37 53.59 -31.56
C ARG A 381 -58.24 54.41 -30.93
N LYS A 382 -58.57 55.39 -30.08
CA LYS A 382 -57.57 56.19 -29.33
C LYS A 382 -56.67 55.35 -28.42
N LYS A 383 -57.15 54.20 -27.91
CA LYS A 383 -56.33 53.25 -27.16
C LYS A 383 -55.27 52.61 -28.08
N VAL A 384 -55.66 52.14 -29.26
CA VAL A 384 -54.73 51.56 -30.25
C VAL A 384 -53.72 52.60 -30.74
N ASP A 385 -54.14 53.84 -31.02
CA ASP A 385 -53.25 54.95 -31.40
C ASP A 385 -52.17 55.28 -30.33
N VAL A 386 -52.42 54.90 -29.07
CA VAL A 386 -51.46 55.05 -27.95
C VAL A 386 -50.59 53.81 -27.79
N GLU A 387 -51.13 52.62 -28.02
CA GLU A 387 -50.37 51.36 -27.99
C GLU A 387 -49.35 51.29 -29.15
N GLU A 388 -49.69 51.79 -30.35
CA GLU A 388 -48.71 51.97 -31.44
C GLU A 388 -47.62 52.98 -31.11
N LYS A 389 -47.94 54.08 -30.39
CA LYS A 389 -46.92 55.04 -29.92
C LYS A 389 -46.00 54.46 -28.86
N ILE A 390 -46.52 53.59 -27.98
CA ILE A 390 -45.71 52.85 -27.02
C ILE A 390 -44.76 51.88 -27.75
N LEU A 391 -45.22 51.21 -28.82
CA LEU A 391 -44.38 50.37 -29.66
C LEU A 391 -43.31 51.17 -30.43
N GLN A 392 -43.65 52.35 -30.98
CA GLN A 392 -42.67 53.25 -31.59
C GLN A 392 -41.61 53.70 -30.60
N LEU A 393 -42.01 54.13 -29.39
CA LEU A 393 -41.08 54.50 -28.31
C LEU A 393 -40.18 53.32 -27.88
N ALA A 394 -40.71 52.09 -27.85
CA ALA A 394 -39.91 50.88 -27.59
C ALA A 394 -38.91 50.58 -28.73
N GLN A 395 -39.26 50.88 -29.98
CA GLN A 395 -38.41 50.68 -31.15
C GLN A 395 -37.32 51.77 -31.26
N GLU A 396 -37.59 52.98 -30.80
CA GLU A 396 -36.59 54.03 -30.52
C GLU A 396 -35.67 53.62 -29.34
N GLN A 397 -36.21 52.93 -28.34
CA GLN A 397 -35.43 52.44 -27.19
C GLN A 397 -34.39 51.38 -27.59
N ILE A 398 -34.69 50.55 -28.61
CA ILE A 398 -33.76 49.54 -29.17
C ILE A 398 -32.75 50.16 -30.15
N THR A 399 -33.09 51.26 -30.84
CA THR A 399 -32.19 51.88 -31.83
C THR A 399 -31.18 52.89 -31.26
N THR A 400 -31.24 53.20 -29.95
CA THR A 400 -30.26 54.05 -29.26
C THR A 400 -29.00 53.32 -28.76
N ASP A 401 -28.75 52.09 -29.20
CA ASP A 401 -27.65 51.23 -28.69
C ASP A 401 -26.23 51.59 -29.20
N LYS A 402 -26.08 52.74 -29.88
CA LYS A 402 -24.79 53.43 -30.08
C LYS A 402 -24.56 54.62 -29.14
N ALA A 403 -25.55 55.00 -28.33
CA ALA A 403 -25.35 55.90 -27.20
C ALA A 403 -24.84 55.17 -25.94
N SER A 404 -24.83 53.84 -25.96
CA SER A 404 -24.29 52.93 -24.93
C SER A 404 -22.85 53.27 -24.53
N GLU A 405 -21.97 53.59 -25.47
CA GLU A 405 -20.57 53.94 -25.17
C GLU A 405 -20.42 55.29 -24.44
N HIS A 406 -21.25 56.29 -24.78
CA HIS A 406 -21.28 57.56 -24.03
C HIS A 406 -21.92 57.38 -22.65
N ARG A 407 -22.96 56.53 -22.56
CA ARG A 407 -23.51 56.07 -21.27
C ARG A 407 -22.45 55.30 -20.45
N MET A 408 -21.51 54.56 -21.06
CA MET A 408 -20.40 53.87 -20.36
C MET A 408 -19.28 54.83 -19.89
N LYS A 409 -19.27 56.07 -20.37
CA LYS A 409 -18.46 57.16 -19.83
C LYS A 409 -19.19 57.84 -18.67
N MET A 410 -20.44 58.24 -18.89
CA MET A 410 -21.33 58.74 -17.84
C MET A 410 -21.53 57.74 -16.69
N LEU A 411 -21.42 56.41 -16.92
CA LEU A 411 -21.50 55.39 -15.87
C LEU A 411 -20.27 55.41 -14.95
N ARG A 412 -19.09 55.82 -15.45
CA ARG A 412 -17.90 56.06 -14.62
C ARG A 412 -18.03 57.36 -13.82
N ASP A 413 -18.56 58.41 -14.44
CA ASP A 413 -18.82 59.68 -13.75
C ASP A 413 -19.95 59.51 -12.70
N VAL A 414 -20.99 58.72 -13.00
CA VAL A 414 -22.04 58.30 -12.07
C VAL A 414 -21.54 57.27 -11.05
N GLN A 415 -20.50 56.46 -11.32
CA GLN A 415 -19.83 55.68 -10.27
C GLN A 415 -19.01 56.59 -9.33
N GLY A 416 -18.43 57.68 -9.83
CA GLY A 416 -17.83 58.74 -9.02
C GLY A 416 -18.88 59.43 -8.14
N GLN A 417 -19.98 59.90 -8.74
CA GLN A 417 -21.10 60.51 -8.01
C GLN A 417 -21.77 59.51 -7.05
N ARG A 418 -21.88 58.23 -7.41
CA ARG A 418 -22.40 57.17 -6.54
C ARG A 418 -21.47 56.95 -5.36
N ARG A 419 -20.13 56.99 -5.51
CA ARG A 419 -19.23 56.97 -4.34
C ARG A 419 -19.36 58.21 -3.47
N SER A 420 -19.56 59.41 -4.05
CA SER A 420 -19.89 60.59 -3.24
C SER A 420 -21.27 60.48 -2.58
N MET A 421 -22.22 59.76 -3.18
CA MET A 421 -23.52 59.48 -2.58
C MET A 421 -23.50 58.29 -1.61
N GLU A 422 -22.54 57.36 -1.69
CA GLU A 422 -22.29 56.34 -0.66
C GLU A 422 -21.64 57.00 0.58
N VAL A 423 -20.81 58.04 0.38
CA VAL A 423 -20.38 58.96 1.47
C VAL A 423 -21.57 59.79 1.99
N ALA A 424 -22.41 60.33 1.12
CA ALA A 424 -23.62 61.05 1.55
C ALA A 424 -24.66 60.12 2.20
N ILE A 425 -24.70 58.83 1.86
CA ILE A 425 -25.55 57.81 2.50
C ILE A 425 -24.98 57.45 3.87
N THR A 426 -23.68 57.23 4.03
CA THR A 426 -23.09 57.03 5.37
C THR A 426 -23.20 58.28 6.25
N GLN A 427 -23.22 59.48 5.67
CA GLN A 427 -23.60 60.70 6.40
C GLN A 427 -25.12 60.80 6.64
N ALA A 428 -25.97 60.30 5.72
CA ALA A 428 -27.41 60.19 5.92
C ALA A 428 -27.78 59.09 6.94
N GLU A 429 -26.94 58.07 7.15
CA GLU A 429 -27.10 57.00 8.16
C GLU A 429 -26.65 57.49 9.55
N ASN A 430 -25.64 58.35 9.62
CA ASN A 430 -25.33 59.12 10.82
C ASN A 430 -26.46 60.12 11.14
N ASN A 431 -27.00 60.81 10.13
CA ASN A 431 -28.17 61.66 10.30
C ASN A 431 -29.46 60.86 10.58
N LEU A 432 -29.57 59.61 10.11
CA LEU A 432 -30.64 58.67 10.44
C LEU A 432 -30.51 58.21 11.90
N SER A 433 -29.29 58.00 12.40
CA SER A 433 -29.02 57.70 13.81
C SER A 433 -29.41 58.89 14.71
N ASN A 434 -29.07 60.12 14.31
CA ASN A 434 -29.55 61.33 14.97
C ASN A 434 -31.08 61.47 14.88
N ALA A 435 -31.67 61.20 13.71
CA ALA A 435 -33.12 61.23 13.51
C ALA A 435 -33.86 60.07 14.22
N MET A 436 -33.18 58.95 14.53
CA MET A 436 -33.68 57.88 15.39
C MET A 436 -33.68 58.33 16.86
N LEU A 437 -32.67 59.09 17.29
CA LEU A 437 -32.64 59.74 18.60
C LEU A 437 -33.73 60.83 18.71
N GLU A 438 -33.98 61.56 17.64
CA GLU A 438 -35.12 62.48 17.47
C GLU A 438 -36.48 61.72 17.45
N LEU A 439 -36.53 60.51 16.88
CA LEU A 439 -37.71 59.63 16.87
C LEU A 439 -37.98 59.01 18.24
N GLU A 440 -36.95 58.70 19.04
CA GLU A 440 -37.09 58.35 20.46
C GLU A 440 -37.62 59.56 21.26
N ARG A 441 -37.12 60.78 20.96
CA ARG A 441 -37.64 62.02 21.54
C ARG A 441 -39.11 62.26 21.18
N MET A 442 -39.51 61.98 19.94
CA MET A 442 -40.91 62.04 19.49
C MET A 442 -41.75 60.86 19.99
N ARG A 443 -41.19 59.67 20.21
CA ARG A 443 -41.84 58.56 20.94
C ARG A 443 -42.15 58.97 22.37
N GLY A 444 -41.31 59.76 23.03
CA GLY A 444 -41.61 60.36 24.34
C GLY A 444 -42.81 61.32 24.33
N VAL A 445 -43.10 61.97 23.20
CA VAL A 445 -44.30 62.81 23.02
C VAL A 445 -45.53 61.97 22.66
N VAL A 446 -45.37 60.99 21.77
CA VAL A 446 -46.41 60.02 21.40
C VAL A 446 -46.79 59.11 22.59
N GLY A 447 -45.87 58.87 23.52
CA GLY A 447 -46.14 58.17 24.78
C GLY A 447 -47.14 58.90 25.66
N LYS A 448 -47.01 60.23 25.81
CA LYS A 448 -47.98 61.05 26.55
C LYS A 448 -49.34 61.11 25.85
N LEU A 449 -49.34 61.21 24.52
CA LEU A 449 -50.56 61.08 23.72
C LEU A 449 -51.14 59.65 23.69
N LYS A 450 -50.44 58.65 24.25
CA LYS A 450 -50.97 57.32 24.55
C LYS A 450 -51.47 57.22 25.99
N GLU A 451 -50.80 57.81 26.98
CA GLU A 451 -51.34 57.97 28.34
C GLU A 451 -52.70 58.71 28.32
N ASP A 452 -52.87 59.69 27.41
CA ASP A 452 -54.14 60.39 27.18
C ASP A 452 -55.16 59.62 26.32
N ALA A 453 -54.73 58.58 25.58
CA ALA A 453 -55.63 57.66 24.87
C ALA A 453 -56.06 56.47 25.75
N GLU A 454 -55.19 56.02 26.66
CA GLU A 454 -55.46 54.95 27.62
C GLU A 454 -56.54 55.38 28.62
N LYS A 455 -56.59 56.66 29.01
CA LYS A 455 -57.72 57.24 29.80
C LYS A 455 -59.07 57.16 29.07
N ILE A 456 -59.07 57.30 27.73
CA ILE A 456 -60.28 57.17 26.91
C ILE A 456 -60.66 55.68 26.73
N GLU A 457 -59.70 54.77 26.82
CA GLU A 457 -59.93 53.32 26.88
C GLU A 457 -60.37 52.86 28.30
N GLU A 458 -60.02 53.58 29.36
CA GLU A 458 -60.58 53.42 30.72
C GLU A 458 -62.07 53.85 30.76
N ASP A 459 -62.43 54.99 30.16
CA ASP A 459 -63.83 55.38 29.95
C ASP A 459 -64.61 54.32 29.15
N ARG A 460 -63.95 53.66 28.17
CA ARG A 460 -64.54 52.54 27.41
C ARG A 460 -64.73 51.28 28.27
N GLN A 461 -63.87 51.05 29.27
CA GLN A 461 -64.01 49.94 30.22
C GLN A 461 -65.08 50.20 31.28
N LEU A 462 -65.33 51.46 31.66
CA LEU A 462 -66.47 51.83 32.52
C LEU A 462 -67.82 51.51 31.84
N ALA A 463 -67.93 51.74 30.52
CA ALA A 463 -69.12 51.31 29.75
C ALA A 463 -69.24 49.77 29.64
N GLN A 464 -68.11 49.04 29.60
CA GLN A 464 -68.12 47.57 29.61
C GLN A 464 -68.64 47.01 30.96
N ALA A 465 -68.36 47.69 32.08
CA ALA A 465 -68.80 47.30 33.42
C ALA A 465 -70.32 47.50 33.69
N GLU A 466 -71.07 48.12 32.78
CA GLU A 466 -72.54 48.11 32.80
C GLU A 466 -73.14 46.94 32.02
N ALA A 467 -72.42 46.37 31.05
CA ALA A 467 -72.86 45.18 30.32
C ALA A 467 -72.85 43.92 31.21
N ASP A 468 -71.83 43.75 32.06
CA ASP A 468 -71.75 42.60 32.97
C ASP A 468 -72.85 42.60 34.05
N LYS A 469 -73.44 43.75 34.39
CA LYS A 469 -74.58 43.82 35.33
C LYS A 469 -75.88 43.24 34.76
N LEU A 470 -76.03 43.19 33.43
CA LEU A 470 -77.17 42.54 32.77
C LEU A 470 -76.94 41.02 32.54
N ASN A 471 -75.72 40.54 32.77
CA ASN A 471 -75.35 39.13 32.61
C ASN A 471 -75.70 38.27 33.86
N ASP A 472 -75.90 38.91 35.02
CA ASP A 472 -76.31 38.20 36.25
C ASP A 472 -77.83 38.02 36.41
N GLU A 473 -78.67 38.86 35.78
CA GLU A 473 -80.13 38.64 35.78
C GLU A 473 -80.53 37.37 35.01
N VAL A 474 -79.73 36.95 34.03
CA VAL A 474 -79.90 35.71 33.26
C VAL A 474 -79.92 34.47 34.16
N LYS A 475 -79.27 34.50 35.33
CA LYS A 475 -79.17 33.36 36.26
C LYS A 475 -80.26 33.34 37.34
N ALA A 476 -81.15 34.34 37.38
CA ALA A 476 -82.21 34.43 38.39
C ALA A 476 -83.57 33.87 37.93
N VAL A 477 -83.90 33.98 36.64
CA VAL A 477 -85.23 33.64 36.11
C VAL A 477 -85.38 32.16 35.74
N ASP A 478 -84.28 31.45 35.45
CA ASP A 478 -84.25 29.99 35.19
C ASP A 478 -84.82 29.15 36.35
N PHE A 479 -84.85 29.70 37.57
CA PHE A 479 -85.51 29.07 38.72
C PHE A 479 -87.05 29.16 38.65
N SER A 480 -87.61 30.21 38.04
CA SER A 480 -89.07 30.41 37.95
C SER A 480 -89.73 29.53 36.87
N THR A 481 -89.01 29.23 35.79
CA THR A 481 -89.47 28.40 34.67
C THR A 481 -89.86 26.98 35.11
N ASN A 482 -89.19 26.46 36.16
CA ASN A 482 -89.46 25.14 36.75
C ASN A 482 -90.76 25.06 37.58
N VAL A 483 -91.44 26.17 37.87
CA VAL A 483 -92.67 26.16 38.70
C VAL A 483 -93.95 26.04 37.88
N LYS A 484 -94.00 26.58 36.64
CA LYS A 484 -95.23 26.60 35.83
C LYS A 484 -95.58 25.30 35.11
N VAL A 485 -94.66 24.33 35.04
CA VAL A 485 -94.94 22.97 34.53
C VAL A 485 -96.08 22.29 35.32
N LYS A 486 -96.31 22.68 36.58
CA LYS A 486 -97.42 22.18 37.42
C LYS A 486 -98.82 22.75 37.09
N GLN A 487 -98.98 23.54 36.03
CA GLN A 487 -100.30 23.96 35.54
C GLN A 487 -100.88 23.04 34.44
N VAL A 488 -100.09 22.10 33.89
CA VAL A 488 -100.56 21.16 32.87
C VAL A 488 -101.57 20.14 33.43
N ASP A 489 -101.44 19.75 34.70
CA ASP A 489 -102.32 18.77 35.37
C ASP A 489 -103.77 19.25 35.62
N GLN A 490 -104.09 20.54 35.39
CA GLN A 490 -105.41 21.09 35.70
C GLN A 490 -106.39 21.13 34.51
N LEU A 491 -105.93 20.84 33.28
CA LEU A 491 -106.82 20.72 32.11
C LEU A 491 -107.29 19.27 31.88
N THR A 492 -106.57 18.27 32.38
CA THR A 492 -106.94 16.84 32.32
C THR A 492 -108.12 16.45 33.24
N LYS A 493 -108.74 17.41 33.95
CA LYS A 493 -109.79 17.18 34.96
C LYS A 493 -111.13 17.90 34.73
N LYS A 494 -111.38 18.46 33.54
CA LYS A 494 -112.66 19.15 33.23
C LYS A 494 -113.44 18.68 32.00
N TRP A 495 -112.92 17.76 31.19
CA TRP A 495 -113.67 17.22 30.03
C TRP A 495 -114.36 15.87 30.29
N MET A 496 -113.95 15.12 31.32
CA MET A 496 -114.42 13.76 31.60
C MET A 496 -115.56 13.70 32.65
N ASN A 497 -116.41 14.73 32.72
CA ASN A 497 -117.51 14.79 33.70
C ASN A 497 -118.71 15.67 33.25
N LEU A 498 -119.11 15.57 31.98
CA LEU A 498 -120.51 15.78 31.58
C LEU A 498 -121.02 14.57 30.80
N VAL A 499 -121.38 13.55 31.59
CA VAL A 499 -122.11 12.35 31.19
C VAL A 499 -123.60 12.68 31.02
N GLN A 500 -124.30 11.88 30.21
CA GLN A 500 -125.78 11.76 30.10
C GLN A 500 -126.60 12.95 29.55
N ALA A 501 -126.96 12.82 28.26
CA ALA A 501 -128.35 12.87 27.77
C ALA A 501 -128.39 12.24 26.36
N GLN A 502 -129.13 11.18 26.04
CA GLN A 502 -129.92 10.22 26.83
C GLN A 502 -129.56 8.78 26.37
N GLY A 503 -130.15 7.75 26.97
CA GLY A 503 -130.04 6.37 26.50
C GLY A 503 -131.27 5.52 26.87
N GLY A 504 -131.57 4.51 26.03
CA GLY A 504 -132.73 3.62 26.16
C GLY A 504 -134.04 4.22 25.59
N GLY A 505 -134.98 3.41 25.10
CA GLY A 505 -134.90 1.97 24.90
C GLY A 505 -136.23 1.29 24.54
N ASP A 506 -136.10 0.11 23.93
CA ASP A 506 -137.03 -1.02 23.84
C ASP A 506 -138.33 -0.91 23.00
N GLU A 507 -138.79 -2.09 22.57
CA GLU A 507 -139.72 -2.31 21.47
C GLU A 507 -140.98 -3.09 21.90
N CYS A 508 -142.09 -2.84 21.20
CA CYS A 508 -143.26 -3.73 21.11
C CYS A 508 -144.11 -3.26 19.89
N PRO A 509 -144.94 -4.09 19.21
CA PRO A 509 -145.41 -5.42 19.64
C PRO A 509 -145.54 -6.50 18.54
N PHE A 510 -144.86 -7.65 18.67
CA PHE A 510 -145.25 -8.87 17.92
C PHE A 510 -144.95 -10.23 18.61
N GLU A 511 -145.12 -10.33 19.94
CA GLU A 511 -145.13 -11.61 20.66
C GLU A 511 -146.20 -12.62 20.16
N VAL A 512 -147.11 -12.19 19.29
CA VAL A 512 -148.13 -13.05 18.65
C VAL A 512 -147.55 -13.92 17.52
N GLN A 513 -146.38 -13.60 16.95
CA GLN A 513 -145.73 -14.49 15.97
C GLN A 513 -145.07 -15.73 16.62
N ILE A 514 -144.88 -15.75 17.94
CA ILE A 514 -144.16 -16.82 18.66
C ILE A 514 -144.75 -18.22 18.37
N LYS A 515 -146.08 -18.36 18.25
CA LYS A 515 -146.75 -19.65 17.96
C LYS A 515 -146.83 -20.03 16.47
N ALA A 516 -146.33 -19.17 15.58
CA ALA A 516 -145.97 -19.52 14.21
C ALA A 516 -144.47 -19.89 14.13
N LEU A 517 -143.62 -19.17 14.86
CA LEU A 517 -142.19 -19.45 14.98
C LEU A 517 -141.93 -20.86 15.50
N GLU A 518 -142.66 -21.38 16.48
CA GLU A 518 -142.52 -22.78 16.99
C GLU A 518 -142.54 -23.86 15.89
N ARG A 519 -143.30 -23.67 14.80
CA ARG A 519 -143.34 -24.63 13.67
C ARG A 519 -142.28 -24.37 12.60
N ASN A 520 -141.88 -23.12 12.40
CA ASN A 520 -140.66 -22.83 11.64
C ASN A 520 -139.41 -23.32 12.39
N ILE A 521 -139.39 -23.28 13.73
CA ILE A 521 -138.27 -23.70 14.57
C ILE A 521 -137.91 -25.15 14.29
N HIS A 522 -138.83 -26.12 14.31
CA HIS A 522 -138.49 -27.50 13.95
C HIS A 522 -137.99 -27.69 12.51
N GLN A 523 -138.46 -26.87 11.55
CA GLN A 523 -137.99 -26.96 10.17
C GLN A 523 -136.60 -26.31 10.00
N THR A 524 -136.36 -25.19 10.68
CA THR A 524 -135.03 -24.60 10.82
C THR A 524 -134.09 -25.42 11.68
N GLU A 525 -134.56 -26.22 12.65
CA GLU A 525 -133.72 -27.11 13.47
C GLU A 525 -133.17 -28.29 12.66
N ASN A 526 -133.94 -28.77 11.68
CA ASN A 526 -133.42 -29.74 10.70
C ASN A 526 -132.37 -29.07 9.79
N GLN A 527 -132.65 -27.87 9.27
CA GLN A 527 -131.67 -27.09 8.49
C GLN A 527 -130.46 -26.66 9.33
N ILE A 528 -130.62 -26.45 10.64
CA ILE A 528 -129.55 -26.15 11.60
C ILE A 528 -128.78 -27.42 11.92
N ARG A 529 -129.37 -28.62 11.94
CA ARG A 529 -128.60 -29.88 12.05
C ARG A 529 -127.83 -30.19 10.77
N GLU A 530 -128.37 -29.89 9.60
CA GLU A 530 -127.64 -29.95 8.33
C GLU A 530 -126.53 -28.90 8.27
N GLN A 531 -126.81 -27.65 8.65
CA GLN A 531 -125.80 -26.59 8.74
C GLN A 531 -124.83 -26.79 9.92
N GLN A 532 -125.17 -27.52 10.98
CA GLN A 532 -124.25 -27.92 12.05
C GLN A 532 -123.32 -29.02 11.54
N ASN A 533 -123.79 -29.99 10.76
CA ASN A 533 -122.92 -30.98 10.11
C ASN A 533 -122.01 -30.32 9.07
N PHE A 534 -122.53 -29.39 8.28
CA PHE A 534 -121.72 -28.56 7.37
C PHE A 534 -120.73 -27.66 8.14
N TRP A 535 -121.15 -27.07 9.25
CA TRP A 535 -120.31 -26.24 10.12
C TRP A 535 -119.27 -27.06 10.89
N LEU A 536 -119.55 -28.31 11.25
CA LEU A 536 -118.57 -29.25 11.82
C LEU A 536 -117.55 -29.70 10.77
N LEU A 537 -117.98 -29.94 9.53
CA LEU A 537 -117.07 -30.17 8.39
C LEU A 537 -116.21 -28.94 8.10
N LEU A 538 -116.81 -27.75 8.10
CA LEU A 538 -116.13 -26.47 7.89
C LEU A 538 -115.23 -26.11 9.07
N GLN A 539 -115.62 -26.41 10.30
CA GLN A 539 -114.82 -26.26 11.53
C GLN A 539 -113.64 -27.23 11.49
N GLY A 540 -113.85 -28.49 11.11
CA GLY A 540 -112.77 -29.46 10.89
C GLY A 540 -111.79 -28.99 9.81
N HIS A 541 -112.31 -28.43 8.71
CA HIS A 541 -111.47 -27.84 7.66
C HIS A 541 -110.71 -26.59 8.15
N VAL A 542 -111.35 -25.70 8.91
CA VAL A 542 -110.72 -24.52 9.53
C VAL A 542 -109.68 -24.93 10.57
N VAL A 543 -109.95 -25.94 11.42
CA VAL A 543 -108.98 -26.51 12.36
C VAL A 543 -107.77 -27.04 11.60
N HIS A 544 -107.99 -27.88 10.58
CA HIS A 544 -106.91 -28.40 9.73
C HIS A 544 -106.12 -27.31 8.99
N LEU A 545 -106.78 -26.22 8.57
CA LEU A 545 -106.12 -25.04 8.01
C LEU A 545 -105.34 -24.24 9.08
N THR A 546 -105.82 -24.18 10.33
CA THR A 546 -105.07 -23.56 11.44
C THR A 546 -103.88 -24.40 11.90
N GLU A 547 -103.98 -25.74 11.84
CA GLU A 547 -102.86 -26.66 12.04
C GLU A 547 -101.82 -26.52 10.92
N LYS A 548 -102.24 -26.51 9.65
CA LYS A 548 -101.35 -26.21 8.52
C LYS A 548 -100.69 -24.84 8.64
N ARG A 549 -101.44 -23.81 9.06
CA ARG A 549 -100.92 -22.46 9.34
C ARG A 549 -99.93 -22.47 10.51
N SER A 550 -100.15 -23.25 11.56
CA SER A 550 -99.23 -23.33 12.70
C SER A 550 -97.95 -24.09 12.35
N ALA A 551 -98.03 -25.16 11.57
CA ALA A 551 -96.88 -25.85 10.98
C ALA A 551 -96.06 -24.89 10.09
N GLN A 552 -96.70 -24.25 9.10
CA GLN A 552 -96.05 -23.25 8.25
C GLN A 552 -95.43 -22.08 9.06
N MET A 553 -96.07 -21.64 10.13
CA MET A 553 -95.53 -20.60 11.01
C MET A 553 -94.31 -21.10 11.81
N ASN A 554 -94.29 -22.36 12.22
CA ASN A 554 -93.12 -23.00 12.84
C ASN A 554 -91.97 -23.16 11.84
N ASP A 555 -92.26 -23.58 10.60
CA ASP A 555 -91.28 -23.68 9.52
C ASP A 555 -90.68 -22.30 9.19
N ILE A 556 -91.49 -21.25 9.12
CA ILE A 556 -91.05 -19.86 8.95
C ILE A 556 -90.18 -19.40 10.13
N GLN A 557 -90.51 -19.78 11.38
CA GLN A 557 -89.66 -19.48 12.54
C GLN A 557 -88.34 -20.25 12.51
N LEU A 558 -88.34 -21.50 12.05
CA LEU A 558 -87.16 -22.35 11.96
C LEU A 558 -86.23 -21.86 10.84
N ALA A 559 -86.77 -21.53 9.67
CA ALA A 559 -86.08 -20.86 8.58
C ALA A 559 -85.49 -19.51 9.01
N ARG A 560 -86.23 -18.66 9.74
CA ARG A 560 -85.70 -17.40 10.30
C ARG A 560 -84.53 -17.62 11.26
N LYS A 561 -84.58 -18.65 12.11
CA LYS A 561 -83.46 -19.04 13.00
C LYS A 561 -82.25 -19.51 12.20
N GLN A 562 -82.44 -20.32 11.16
CA GLN A 562 -81.38 -20.77 10.26
C GLN A 562 -80.74 -19.58 9.51
N LEU A 563 -81.55 -18.66 8.97
CA LEU A 563 -81.09 -17.47 8.26
C LEU A 563 -80.24 -16.57 9.18
N LEU A 564 -80.70 -16.32 10.41
CA LEU A 564 -79.95 -15.55 11.40
C LEU A 564 -78.64 -16.24 11.86
N ILE A 565 -78.61 -17.58 11.89
CA ILE A 565 -77.37 -18.34 12.11
C ILE A 565 -76.42 -18.23 10.92
N ILE A 566 -76.94 -18.14 9.68
CA ILE A 566 -76.14 -17.91 8.47
C ILE A 566 -75.58 -16.48 8.46
N GLU A 567 -76.39 -15.46 8.76
CA GLU A 567 -75.95 -14.06 8.89
C GLU A 567 -74.86 -13.89 9.96
N GLN A 568 -74.97 -14.59 11.09
CA GLN A 568 -73.92 -14.61 12.11
C GLN A 568 -72.66 -15.37 11.68
N LYS A 569 -72.76 -16.33 10.75
CA LYS A 569 -71.60 -17.02 10.17
C LYS A 569 -70.91 -16.16 9.10
N THR A 570 -71.67 -15.50 8.22
CA THR A 570 -71.07 -14.57 7.24
C THR A 570 -70.36 -13.43 7.97
N LEU A 571 -71.00 -12.77 8.94
CA LEU A 571 -70.36 -11.71 9.76
C LEU A 571 -69.11 -12.15 10.55
N LYS A 572 -68.89 -13.45 10.76
CA LYS A 572 -67.63 -13.99 11.30
C LYS A 572 -66.59 -14.19 10.22
N VAL A 573 -66.96 -14.87 9.12
CA VAL A 573 -66.08 -15.09 7.96
C VAL A 573 -65.63 -13.76 7.34
N ASP A 574 -66.50 -12.75 7.26
CA ASP A 574 -66.18 -11.41 6.76
C ASP A 574 -65.12 -10.73 7.65
N LYS A 575 -65.22 -10.86 8.97
CA LYS A 575 -64.22 -10.33 9.92
C LYS A 575 -62.91 -11.11 9.90
N GLU A 576 -62.97 -12.42 9.76
CA GLU A 576 -61.80 -13.29 9.58
C GLU A 576 -61.08 -12.95 8.26
N LEU A 577 -61.84 -12.62 7.20
CA LEU A 577 -61.34 -12.13 5.91
C LEU A 577 -60.74 -10.72 6.01
N GLU A 578 -61.37 -9.77 6.73
CA GLU A 578 -60.80 -8.44 6.99
C GLU A 578 -59.45 -8.53 7.72
N VAL A 579 -59.35 -9.38 8.74
CA VAL A 579 -58.11 -9.65 9.48
C VAL A 579 -57.06 -10.31 8.58
N ALA A 580 -57.45 -11.31 7.77
CA ALA A 580 -56.55 -11.94 6.81
C ALA A 580 -56.01 -10.94 5.77
N GLN A 581 -56.87 -10.07 5.20
CA GLN A 581 -56.44 -9.02 4.29
C GLN A 581 -55.56 -7.95 4.95
N ALA A 582 -55.76 -7.65 6.24
CA ALA A 582 -54.90 -6.74 6.98
C ALA A 582 -53.48 -7.35 7.15
N LEU A 583 -53.41 -8.65 7.48
CA LEU A 583 -52.15 -9.40 7.58
C LEU A 583 -51.47 -9.59 6.21
N GLU A 584 -52.23 -9.78 5.14
CA GLU A 584 -51.72 -9.80 3.75
C GLU A 584 -51.10 -8.45 3.38
N LYS A 585 -51.80 -7.34 3.68
CA LYS A 585 -51.30 -5.99 3.40
C LYS A 585 -50.05 -5.66 4.22
N ASP A 586 -49.94 -6.13 5.46
CA ASP A 586 -48.75 -5.90 6.28
C ASP A 586 -47.57 -6.81 5.90
N THR A 587 -47.82 -8.09 5.60
CA THR A 587 -46.77 -8.98 5.06
C THR A 587 -46.28 -8.51 3.69
N SER A 588 -47.15 -8.01 2.82
CA SER A 588 -46.80 -7.38 1.54
C SER A 588 -45.91 -6.14 1.73
N LYS A 589 -46.26 -5.23 2.64
CA LYS A 589 -45.38 -4.10 3.03
C LYS A 589 -44.04 -4.59 3.58
N ASN A 590 -44.03 -5.63 4.42
CA ASN A 590 -42.80 -6.17 4.98
C ASN A 590 -41.92 -6.82 3.89
N ILE A 591 -42.50 -7.49 2.89
CA ILE A 591 -41.79 -7.98 1.70
C ILE A 591 -41.21 -6.80 0.89
N GLN A 592 -41.97 -5.73 0.65
CA GLN A 592 -41.45 -4.53 -0.02
C GLN A 592 -40.31 -3.86 0.78
N ASN A 593 -40.43 -3.80 2.11
CA ASN A 593 -39.39 -3.30 3.02
C ASN A 593 -38.14 -4.20 3.04
N MET A 594 -38.27 -5.51 2.82
CA MET A 594 -37.12 -6.42 2.68
C MET A 594 -36.49 -6.36 1.29
N ASN A 595 -37.29 -6.22 0.22
CA ASN A 595 -36.80 -6.06 -1.15
C ASN A 595 -36.01 -4.75 -1.29
N THR A 596 -36.55 -3.62 -0.83
CA THR A 596 -35.82 -2.34 -0.83
C THR A 596 -34.56 -2.38 0.04
N LYS A 597 -34.54 -3.15 1.15
CA LYS A 597 -33.29 -3.43 1.90
C LYS A 597 -32.32 -4.30 1.10
N LEU A 598 -32.79 -5.31 0.36
CA LEU A 598 -31.97 -6.13 -0.53
C LEU A 598 -31.39 -5.30 -1.68
N ASP A 599 -32.15 -4.38 -2.27
CA ASP A 599 -31.66 -3.46 -3.31
C ASP A 599 -30.59 -2.51 -2.75
N LEU A 600 -30.82 -1.94 -1.56
CA LEU A 600 -29.84 -1.10 -0.86
C LEU A 600 -28.58 -1.88 -0.46
N LEU A 601 -28.71 -3.14 -0.06
CA LEU A 601 -27.59 -4.04 0.23
C LEU A 601 -26.86 -4.44 -1.05
N GLY A 602 -27.56 -4.74 -2.13
CA GLY A 602 -26.99 -5.05 -3.45
C GLY A 602 -26.23 -3.87 -4.04
N ALA A 603 -26.77 -2.66 -3.94
CA ALA A 603 -26.09 -1.42 -4.32
C ALA A 603 -24.85 -1.14 -3.46
N LYS A 604 -24.90 -1.43 -2.14
CA LYS A 604 -23.72 -1.37 -1.27
C LYS A 604 -22.67 -2.43 -1.65
N LEU A 605 -23.09 -3.67 -1.91
CA LEU A 605 -22.22 -4.80 -2.27
C LEU A 605 -21.57 -4.59 -3.64
N PHE A 606 -22.29 -3.99 -4.60
CA PHE A 606 -21.73 -3.55 -5.87
C PHE A 606 -20.66 -2.46 -5.65
N LYS A 607 -20.94 -1.44 -4.81
CA LYS A 607 -19.95 -0.40 -4.47
C LYS A 607 -18.73 -0.98 -3.76
N THR A 608 -18.88 -1.90 -2.81
CA THR A 608 -17.73 -2.53 -2.13
C THR A 608 -16.96 -3.49 -3.04
N LYS A 609 -17.62 -4.17 -4.00
CA LYS A 609 -16.92 -4.86 -5.09
C LYS A 609 -16.13 -3.89 -5.96
N GLN A 610 -16.67 -2.71 -6.25
CA GLN A 610 -16.00 -1.70 -7.08
C GLN A 610 -14.81 -1.03 -6.37
N THR A 611 -14.90 -0.78 -5.05
CA THR A 611 -13.72 -0.35 -4.27
C THR A 611 -12.71 -1.49 -4.19
N HIS A 612 -13.10 -2.69 -3.76
CA HIS A 612 -12.19 -3.84 -3.66
C HIS A 612 -11.49 -4.17 -5.00
N ALA A 613 -12.14 -3.95 -6.15
CA ALA A 613 -11.51 -4.09 -7.45
C ALA A 613 -10.41 -3.05 -7.70
N LYS A 614 -10.60 -1.79 -7.27
CA LYS A 614 -9.55 -0.76 -7.27
C LYS A 614 -8.45 -1.09 -6.26
N ASP A 615 -8.84 -1.40 -5.03
CA ASP A 615 -7.92 -1.71 -3.92
C ASP A 615 -7.00 -2.89 -4.28
N VAL A 616 -7.49 -3.88 -5.03
CA VAL A 616 -6.71 -5.00 -5.58
C VAL A 616 -5.78 -4.56 -6.73
N LEU A 617 -6.23 -3.71 -7.64
CA LEU A 617 -5.38 -3.17 -8.71
C LEU A 617 -4.26 -2.29 -8.16
N GLU A 618 -4.57 -1.45 -7.17
CA GLU A 618 -3.62 -0.61 -6.44
C GLU A 618 -2.62 -1.47 -5.64
N SER A 619 -3.10 -2.50 -4.94
CA SER A 619 -2.23 -3.50 -4.27
C SER A 619 -1.33 -4.25 -5.27
N GLN A 620 -1.82 -4.57 -6.47
CA GLN A 620 -1.01 -5.18 -7.53
C GLN A 620 0.04 -4.21 -8.08
N HIS A 621 -0.31 -2.92 -8.23
CA HIS A 621 0.61 -1.88 -8.68
C HIS A 621 1.72 -1.61 -7.66
N ILE A 622 1.36 -1.46 -6.37
CA ILE A 622 2.31 -1.32 -5.26
C ILE A 622 3.23 -2.55 -5.17
N ARG A 623 2.69 -3.76 -5.36
CA ARG A 623 3.52 -4.98 -5.41
C ARG A 623 4.50 -4.98 -6.59
N LEU A 624 4.12 -4.46 -7.76
CA LEU A 624 5.03 -4.32 -8.89
C LEU A 624 6.13 -3.29 -8.60
N GLU A 625 5.76 -2.11 -8.08
CA GLU A 625 6.76 -1.12 -7.64
C GLU A 625 7.74 -1.68 -6.60
N LEU A 626 7.26 -2.49 -5.66
CA LEU A 626 8.11 -3.13 -4.65
C LEU A 626 9.02 -4.21 -5.25
N LEU A 627 8.59 -4.92 -6.30
CA LEU A 627 9.41 -5.88 -7.04
C LEU A 627 10.49 -5.19 -7.88
N ASP A 628 10.16 -4.05 -8.50
CA ASP A 628 11.14 -3.27 -9.27
C ASP A 628 12.16 -2.59 -8.33
N LYS A 629 11.71 -1.98 -7.22
CA LYS A 629 12.61 -1.47 -6.16
C LYS A 629 13.47 -2.57 -5.54
N PHE A 630 12.94 -3.79 -5.39
CA PHE A 630 13.70 -4.94 -4.92
C PHE A 630 14.79 -5.33 -5.93
N ARG A 631 14.46 -5.39 -7.23
CA ARG A 631 15.45 -5.62 -8.30
C ARG A 631 16.53 -4.55 -8.35
N ASP A 632 16.17 -3.27 -8.17
CA ASP A 632 17.17 -2.18 -8.09
C ASP A 632 18.13 -2.42 -6.92
N THR A 633 17.64 -2.89 -5.77
CA THR A 633 18.50 -3.27 -4.64
C THR A 633 19.29 -4.56 -4.89
N GLU A 634 18.74 -5.58 -5.57
CA GLU A 634 19.49 -6.79 -5.96
C GLU A 634 20.64 -6.42 -6.92
N MET A 635 20.38 -5.58 -7.93
CA MET A 635 21.41 -5.08 -8.85
C MET A 635 22.49 -4.26 -8.13
N SER A 636 22.10 -3.43 -7.14
CA SER A 636 23.05 -2.69 -6.32
C SER A 636 23.84 -3.58 -5.36
N VAL A 637 23.31 -4.73 -4.92
CA VAL A 637 24.07 -5.73 -4.16
C VAL A 637 25.05 -6.45 -5.08
N LEU A 638 24.61 -6.87 -6.28
CA LEU A 638 25.48 -7.52 -7.27
C LEU A 638 26.64 -6.61 -7.73
N SER A 639 26.43 -5.29 -7.86
CA SER A 639 27.53 -4.37 -8.17
C SER A 639 28.52 -4.24 -7.00
N LEU A 640 28.03 -4.16 -5.76
CA LEU A 640 28.88 -4.15 -4.56
C LEU A 640 29.63 -5.47 -4.35
N GLU A 641 29.02 -6.62 -4.65
CA GLU A 641 29.69 -7.93 -4.65
C GLU A 641 30.79 -7.98 -5.72
N GLN A 642 30.55 -7.41 -6.91
CA GLN A 642 31.58 -7.29 -7.95
C GLN A 642 32.71 -6.36 -7.52
N GLU A 643 32.41 -5.18 -6.94
CA GLU A 643 33.41 -4.26 -6.39
C GLU A 643 34.26 -4.93 -5.30
N ILE A 644 33.65 -5.72 -4.40
CA ILE A 644 34.37 -6.51 -3.38
C ILE A 644 35.27 -7.56 -4.05
N VAL A 645 34.80 -8.25 -5.09
CA VAL A 645 35.59 -9.24 -5.83
C VAL A 645 36.77 -8.58 -6.57
N ASP A 646 36.59 -7.40 -7.15
CA ASP A 646 37.65 -6.67 -7.84
C ASP A 646 38.67 -6.07 -6.86
N LEU A 647 38.23 -5.45 -5.75
CA LEU A 647 39.10 -5.05 -4.63
C LEU A 647 39.87 -6.23 -4.04
N THR A 648 39.27 -7.42 -3.97
CA THR A 648 39.98 -8.63 -3.51
C THR A 648 41.08 -9.04 -4.49
N LYS A 649 40.90 -8.87 -5.81
CA LYS A 649 41.96 -9.09 -6.80
C LYS A 649 43.08 -8.05 -6.68
N GLU A 650 42.75 -6.79 -6.43
CA GLU A 650 43.73 -5.71 -6.24
C GLU A 650 44.58 -5.95 -4.97
N ILE A 651 43.96 -6.34 -3.86
CA ILE A 651 44.67 -6.72 -2.63
C ILE A 651 45.59 -7.93 -2.89
N GLU A 652 45.16 -8.90 -3.68
CA GLU A 652 45.96 -10.09 -4.04
C GLU A 652 47.16 -9.74 -4.93
N GLN A 653 46.97 -8.87 -5.93
CA GLN A 653 48.06 -8.32 -6.74
C GLN A 653 49.05 -7.50 -5.88
N HIS A 654 48.55 -6.68 -4.97
CA HIS A 654 49.40 -5.91 -4.04
C HIS A 654 50.15 -6.82 -3.06
N LYS A 655 49.57 -7.94 -2.59
CA LYS A 655 50.29 -8.97 -1.81
C LYS A 655 51.43 -9.57 -2.63
N GLU A 656 51.21 -9.91 -3.90
CA GLU A 656 52.27 -10.45 -4.79
C GLU A 656 53.40 -9.44 -5.00
N ILE A 657 53.08 -8.18 -5.30
CA ILE A 657 54.07 -7.09 -5.44
C ILE A 657 54.87 -6.89 -4.14
N VAL A 658 54.20 -6.86 -2.97
CA VAL A 658 54.90 -6.71 -1.68
C VAL A 658 55.82 -7.90 -1.38
N LEU A 659 55.42 -9.12 -1.75
CA LEU A 659 56.27 -10.31 -1.62
C LEU A 659 57.47 -10.29 -2.57
N GLU A 660 57.31 -9.76 -3.80
CA GLU A 660 58.41 -9.58 -4.74
C GLU A 660 59.41 -8.53 -4.24
N MET A 661 58.92 -7.36 -3.80
CA MET A 661 59.76 -6.31 -3.20
C MET A 661 60.49 -6.79 -1.93
N HIS A 662 59.88 -7.68 -1.13
CA HIS A 662 60.56 -8.34 0.00
C HIS A 662 61.69 -9.29 -0.45
N ARG A 663 61.49 -10.06 -1.54
CA ARG A 663 62.55 -10.91 -2.12
C ARG A 663 63.70 -10.06 -2.65
N GLU A 664 63.41 -8.95 -3.33
CA GLU A 664 64.43 -8.02 -3.81
C GLU A 664 65.22 -7.41 -2.64
N ALA A 665 64.53 -6.89 -1.62
CA ALA A 665 65.15 -6.31 -0.43
C ALA A 665 66.08 -7.31 0.29
N LEU A 666 65.64 -8.57 0.46
CA LEU A 666 66.47 -9.63 1.06
C LEU A 666 67.65 -10.02 0.15
N SER A 667 67.50 -9.92 -1.18
CA SER A 667 68.62 -10.04 -2.12
C SER A 667 69.65 -8.90 -1.97
N TRP A 668 69.21 -7.69 -1.61
CA TRP A 668 70.09 -6.55 -1.39
C TRP A 668 70.75 -6.60 -0.01
N GLU A 669 70.03 -7.02 1.03
CA GLU A 669 70.57 -7.26 2.37
C GLU A 669 71.67 -8.33 2.36
N THR A 670 71.47 -9.43 1.61
CA THR A 670 72.49 -10.48 1.46
C THR A 670 73.72 -10.01 0.67
N LYS A 671 73.53 -9.25 -0.42
CA LYS A 671 74.66 -8.60 -1.14
C LYS A 671 75.42 -7.62 -0.24
N TYR A 672 74.70 -6.84 0.58
CA TYR A 672 75.30 -5.90 1.52
C TYR A 672 76.18 -6.63 2.55
N LYS A 673 75.66 -7.66 3.21
CA LYS A 673 76.40 -8.46 4.20
C LYS A 673 77.65 -9.11 3.60
N MET A 674 77.60 -9.59 2.36
CA MET A 674 78.79 -10.09 1.66
C MET A 674 79.84 -9.01 1.41
N ALA A 675 79.43 -7.79 1.05
CA ALA A 675 80.34 -6.66 0.85
C ALA A 675 80.91 -6.12 2.17
N GLU A 676 80.15 -6.18 3.26
CA GLU A 676 80.56 -5.83 4.61
C GLU A 676 81.61 -6.80 5.15
N GLU A 677 81.35 -8.12 5.07
CA GLU A 677 82.29 -9.18 5.46
C GLU A 677 83.61 -9.08 4.66
N MET A 678 83.51 -8.88 3.34
CA MET A 678 84.66 -8.68 2.44
C MET A 678 85.47 -7.42 2.78
N ASN A 679 84.82 -6.33 3.21
CA ASN A 679 85.53 -5.14 3.67
C ASN A 679 86.16 -5.34 5.06
N ARG A 680 85.57 -6.16 5.94
CA ARG A 680 86.16 -6.49 7.24
C ARG A 680 87.48 -7.26 7.06
N ILE A 681 87.47 -8.33 6.27
CA ILE A 681 88.67 -9.13 5.94
C ILE A 681 89.78 -8.25 5.36
N ARG A 682 89.44 -7.40 4.37
CA ARG A 682 90.37 -6.43 3.76
C ARG A 682 90.93 -5.40 4.76
N SER A 683 90.21 -5.10 5.83
CA SER A 683 90.66 -4.20 6.91
C SER A 683 91.59 -4.92 7.88
N GLU A 684 91.28 -6.18 8.20
CA GLU A 684 92.11 -7.07 9.03
C GLU A 684 93.48 -7.34 8.37
N GLU A 685 93.53 -7.67 7.08
CA GLU A 685 94.77 -7.83 6.29
C GLU A 685 95.69 -6.59 6.31
N LYS A 686 95.10 -5.40 6.46
CA LYS A 686 95.80 -4.10 6.42
C LYS A 686 96.15 -3.53 7.79
N ALA A 687 95.74 -4.19 8.87
CA ALA A 687 96.14 -3.82 10.23
C ALA A 687 97.65 -4.04 10.43
N ASN A 688 98.23 -3.41 11.45
CA ASN A 688 99.66 -3.57 11.75
C ASN A 688 100.02 -5.00 12.20
N ASP A 689 99.07 -5.73 12.80
CA ASP A 689 99.19 -7.15 13.15
C ASP A 689 98.94 -8.10 11.95
N GLY A 690 98.48 -7.56 10.81
CA GLY A 690 98.33 -8.32 9.56
C GLY A 690 99.68 -8.56 8.88
N GLU A 691 99.75 -9.57 8.02
CA GLU A 691 101.00 -9.97 7.33
C GLU A 691 101.60 -8.83 6.49
N ILE A 692 100.77 -7.97 5.90
CA ILE A 692 101.21 -6.79 5.14
C ILE A 692 101.84 -5.72 6.06
N GLY A 693 101.41 -5.66 7.33
CA GLY A 693 101.98 -4.81 8.37
C GLY A 693 103.38 -5.28 8.77
N SER A 694 103.52 -6.55 9.14
CA SER A 694 104.80 -7.12 9.60
C SER A 694 105.89 -7.02 8.52
N MET A 695 105.61 -7.39 7.27
CA MET A 695 106.56 -7.30 6.14
C MET A 695 107.12 -5.88 5.94
N ARG A 696 106.31 -4.83 6.16
CA ARG A 696 106.77 -3.43 6.01
C ARG A 696 107.81 -3.03 7.06
N THR A 697 107.74 -3.58 8.27
CA THR A 697 108.66 -3.24 9.35
C THR A 697 110.08 -3.79 9.11
N GLU A 698 110.21 -5.03 8.65
CA GLU A 698 111.51 -5.67 8.43
C GLU A 698 112.24 -5.09 7.18
N ILE A 699 111.49 -4.72 6.13
CA ILE A 699 112.06 -4.01 4.96
C ILE A 699 112.77 -2.71 5.40
N HIS A 700 112.15 -1.94 6.29
CA HIS A 700 112.74 -0.70 6.80
C HIS A 700 114.02 -0.97 7.64
N ARG A 701 113.99 -2.03 8.45
CA ARG A 701 115.13 -2.46 9.29
C ARG A 701 116.36 -2.83 8.46
N MET A 702 116.17 -3.53 7.34
CA MET A 702 117.27 -3.88 6.41
C MET A 702 117.88 -2.64 5.74
N GLN A 703 117.07 -1.65 5.36
CA GLN A 703 117.53 -0.41 4.70
C GLN A 703 118.46 0.44 5.59
N VAL A 704 118.26 0.42 6.91
CA VAL A 704 119.14 1.14 7.86
C VAL A 704 120.55 0.52 7.89
N ARG A 705 120.65 -0.82 7.90
CA ARG A 705 121.93 -1.55 8.01
C ARG A 705 122.84 -1.32 6.79
N TYR A 706 122.27 -1.26 5.59
CA TYR A 706 123.00 -1.00 4.35
C TYR A 706 123.72 0.36 4.35
N ASN A 707 123.06 1.41 4.85
CA ASN A 707 123.60 2.77 4.86
C ASN A 707 124.76 2.99 5.85
N GLN A 708 124.93 2.11 6.83
CA GLN A 708 126.02 2.18 7.81
C GLN A 708 127.34 1.64 7.24
N LEU A 709 127.30 0.52 6.50
CA LEU A 709 128.51 -0.08 5.90
C LEU A 709 129.24 0.88 4.95
N ARG A 710 128.49 1.55 4.07
CA ARG A 710 129.05 2.42 3.02
C ARG A 710 129.96 3.51 3.57
N ARG A 711 129.57 4.16 4.68
CA ARG A 711 130.30 5.30 5.26
C ARG A 711 131.66 4.94 5.86
N ALA A 712 131.92 3.66 6.14
CA ALA A 712 133.22 3.20 6.62
C ALA A 712 134.25 3.07 5.49
N GLN A 713 133.81 2.85 4.25
CA GLN A 713 134.67 2.49 3.12
C GLN A 713 135.33 3.70 2.44
N GLU A 714 134.58 4.79 2.21
CA GLU A 714 135.13 5.99 1.54
C GLU A 714 136.30 6.63 2.32
N LYS A 715 136.28 6.57 3.66
CA LYS A 715 137.24 7.29 4.52
C LYS A 715 138.65 6.67 4.58
N LEU A 716 138.81 5.43 4.13
CA LEU A 716 140.10 4.72 4.12
C LEU A 716 140.73 4.67 2.72
N ILE A 717 140.30 5.51 1.76
CA ILE A 717 140.86 5.50 0.40
C ILE A 717 141.72 6.75 0.10
N GLN A 718 141.38 7.92 0.67
CA GLN A 718 141.80 9.24 0.16
C GLN A 718 143.25 9.64 0.40
N ASP A 719 143.76 9.61 1.63
CA ASP A 719 145.12 10.07 2.04
C ASP A 719 146.30 9.34 1.34
N LEU A 720 145.99 8.47 0.38
CA LEU A 720 146.70 7.24 0.05
C LEU A 720 146.79 7.07 -1.49
N GLU A 721 145.98 7.79 -2.26
CA GLU A 721 145.95 7.73 -3.73
C GLU A 721 147.14 8.46 -4.40
N HIS A 722 147.79 9.36 -3.67
CA HIS A 722 148.60 10.43 -4.26
C HIS A 722 149.99 10.01 -4.81
N CYS A 723 150.41 8.76 -4.59
CA CYS A 723 151.77 8.28 -4.93
C CYS A 723 151.82 7.17 -6.00
N VAL A 724 150.77 6.35 -6.16
CA VAL A 724 150.81 5.19 -7.09
C VAL A 724 150.58 5.60 -8.56
N MET A 725 149.84 6.68 -8.79
CA MET A 725 149.26 7.05 -10.09
C MET A 725 150.30 7.27 -11.20
N HIS A 726 151.55 7.55 -10.84
CA HIS A 726 152.64 7.76 -11.80
C HIS A 726 153.28 6.45 -12.31
N ARG A 727 153.00 5.29 -11.68
CA ARG A 727 153.64 3.99 -11.97
C ARG A 727 152.76 3.05 -12.81
N GLU A 728 151.45 3.03 -12.55
CA GLU A 728 150.50 2.15 -13.25
C GLU A 728 150.40 2.44 -14.76
N GLN A 729 150.60 3.70 -15.18
CA GLN A 729 150.56 4.10 -16.59
C GLN A 729 151.59 3.36 -17.48
N ILE A 730 152.70 2.91 -16.90
CA ILE A 730 153.75 2.15 -17.62
C ILE A 730 153.34 0.68 -17.77
N PHE A 731 152.83 0.06 -16.69
CA PHE A 731 152.34 -1.33 -16.72
C PHE A 731 151.15 -1.49 -17.68
N PHE A 732 150.22 -0.53 -17.70
CA PHE A 732 149.10 -0.49 -18.65
C PHE A 732 149.50 -0.26 -20.12
N GLN A 733 150.73 0.17 -20.42
CA GLN A 733 151.26 0.19 -21.79
C GLN A 733 151.91 -1.14 -22.20
N ALA A 734 152.42 -1.93 -21.25
CA ALA A 734 152.95 -3.27 -21.50
C ALA A 734 151.82 -4.29 -21.71
N MET A 735 150.89 -4.41 -20.76
CA MET A 735 149.80 -5.41 -20.83
C MET A 735 148.80 -5.16 -21.98
N ARG A 736 148.82 -3.95 -22.57
CA ARG A 736 148.06 -3.61 -23.79
C ARG A 736 148.69 -4.11 -25.11
N ARG A 737 149.88 -4.73 -25.09
CA ARG A 737 150.54 -5.24 -26.31
C ARG A 737 150.34 -6.73 -26.58
N GLU A 738 149.87 -7.50 -25.60
CA GLU A 738 149.82 -8.97 -25.70
C GLU A 738 148.42 -9.55 -25.95
N ARG A 739 147.35 -8.74 -25.83
CA ARG A 739 145.95 -9.14 -26.15
C ARG A 739 145.10 -8.04 -26.79
N THR A 740 145.54 -7.51 -27.94
CA THR A 740 144.66 -6.68 -28.80
C THR A 740 144.90 -6.87 -30.31
N GLU A 741 144.36 -7.96 -30.87
CA GLU A 741 143.73 -7.89 -32.19
C GLU A 741 142.21 -8.08 -31.99
N ALA A 742 141.40 -7.38 -32.80
CA ALA A 742 139.93 -7.46 -32.94
C ALA A 742 139.08 -7.79 -31.69
N GLY A 743 138.19 -6.91 -31.20
CA GLY A 743 137.78 -5.60 -31.71
C GLY A 743 136.73 -4.95 -30.79
N ALA A 744 136.44 -3.67 -31.00
CA ALA A 744 135.69 -2.86 -30.03
C ALA A 744 134.21 -2.60 -30.40
N ALA A 745 133.49 -2.13 -29.38
CA ALA A 745 132.26 -1.31 -29.43
C ALA A 745 130.91 -1.97 -29.81
N ARG A 746 129.96 -1.91 -28.86
CA ARG A 746 128.58 -1.47 -29.11
C ARG A 746 127.84 -1.10 -27.81
N SER A 747 127.26 0.11 -27.79
CA SER A 747 125.89 0.43 -27.33
C SER A 747 125.75 1.78 -26.59
N HIS A 748 125.99 2.88 -27.31
CA HIS A 748 125.58 4.23 -26.88
C HIS A 748 124.09 4.62 -27.12
N PRO A 749 123.23 3.91 -27.91
CA PRO A 749 121.84 4.34 -28.14
C PRO A 749 120.89 4.24 -26.93
N ASN A 750 121.10 3.26 -26.04
CA ASN A 750 120.10 2.85 -25.05
C ASN A 750 119.76 3.91 -23.97
N VAL A 751 120.64 4.89 -23.75
CA VAL A 751 120.41 5.98 -22.78
C VAL A 751 119.47 7.03 -23.37
N GLN A 752 119.65 7.39 -24.65
CA GLN A 752 118.86 8.42 -25.33
C GLN A 752 117.38 8.02 -25.45
N HIS A 753 117.10 6.75 -25.73
CA HIS A 753 115.74 6.24 -25.90
C HIS A 753 114.97 6.21 -24.57
N LYS A 754 115.59 5.69 -23.50
CA LYS A 754 114.99 5.66 -22.15
C LYS A 754 114.68 7.07 -21.61
N LEU A 755 115.52 8.06 -21.89
CA LEU A 755 115.29 9.45 -21.47
C LEU A 755 114.07 10.07 -22.19
N ASN A 756 113.85 9.74 -23.46
CA ASN A 756 112.65 10.17 -24.20
C ASN A 756 111.38 9.39 -23.79
N GLU A 757 111.48 8.09 -23.49
CA GLU A 757 110.37 7.35 -22.88
C GLU A 757 109.92 7.96 -21.56
N ILE A 758 110.86 8.29 -20.66
CA ILE A 758 110.55 8.91 -19.37
C ILE A 758 109.86 10.26 -19.57
N LYS A 759 110.32 11.09 -20.51
CA LYS A 759 109.66 12.36 -20.85
C LYS A 759 108.24 12.16 -21.40
N ASN A 760 107.99 11.12 -22.20
CA ASN A 760 106.65 10.81 -22.70
C ASN A 760 105.74 10.24 -21.60
N LYS A 761 106.25 9.37 -20.72
CA LYS A 761 105.54 8.84 -19.55
C LYS A 761 105.17 9.94 -18.56
N ILE A 762 106.05 10.94 -18.34
CA ILE A 762 105.74 12.14 -17.54
C ILE A 762 104.62 12.97 -18.19
N LYS A 763 104.66 13.19 -19.51
CA LYS A 763 103.57 13.89 -20.22
C LYS A 763 102.24 13.14 -20.15
N GLN A 764 102.25 11.81 -20.32
CA GLN A 764 101.06 10.98 -20.15
C GLN A 764 100.49 11.11 -18.74
N ALA A 765 101.32 10.94 -17.71
CA ALA A 765 100.93 11.15 -16.32
C ALA A 765 100.35 12.56 -16.07
N GLN A 766 100.93 13.62 -16.65
CA GLN A 766 100.37 14.98 -16.54
C GLN A 766 99.00 15.13 -17.25
N THR A 767 98.80 14.46 -18.40
CA THR A 767 97.46 14.42 -19.05
C THR A 767 96.46 13.51 -18.34
N GLU A 768 96.90 12.60 -17.47
CA GLU A 768 96.04 11.78 -16.62
C GLU A 768 95.70 12.51 -15.32
N ILE A 769 96.67 13.20 -14.70
CA ILE A 769 96.48 14.11 -13.56
C ILE A 769 95.46 15.20 -13.91
N THR A 770 95.64 15.92 -15.01
CA THR A 770 94.65 16.95 -15.43
C THR A 770 93.26 16.38 -15.75
N LYS A 771 93.16 15.11 -16.17
CA LYS A 771 91.87 14.41 -16.33
C LYS A 771 91.27 13.93 -15.00
N THR A 772 92.07 13.55 -14.01
CA THR A 772 91.57 13.21 -12.67
C THR A 772 91.21 14.46 -11.87
N GLU A 773 91.99 15.53 -11.97
CA GLU A 773 91.67 16.87 -11.43
C GLU A 773 90.34 17.39 -11.99
N ALA A 774 90.11 17.31 -13.30
CA ALA A 774 88.83 17.68 -13.91
C ALA A 774 87.66 16.80 -13.42
N LYS A 775 87.88 15.49 -13.21
CA LYS A 775 86.87 14.60 -12.60
C LYS A 775 86.62 14.92 -11.13
N CYS A 776 87.65 15.25 -10.36
CA CYS A 776 87.51 15.69 -8.99
C CYS A 776 86.76 17.02 -8.91
N ALA A 777 87.04 17.99 -9.79
CA ALA A 777 86.30 19.24 -9.89
C ALA A 777 84.80 19.00 -10.16
N ASN A 778 84.47 18.14 -11.11
CA ASN A 778 83.07 17.77 -11.40
C ASN A 778 82.42 17.07 -10.20
N LEU A 779 83.07 16.06 -9.61
CA LEU A 779 82.56 15.35 -8.44
C LEU A 779 82.40 16.25 -7.20
N THR A 780 83.27 17.25 -7.01
CA THR A 780 83.09 18.25 -5.96
C THR A 780 81.98 19.25 -6.26
N SER A 781 81.70 19.57 -7.54
CA SER A 781 80.52 20.35 -7.93
C SER A 781 79.21 19.57 -7.72
N GLU A 782 79.21 18.27 -8.02
CA GLU A 782 78.09 17.37 -7.76
C GLU A 782 77.88 17.15 -6.27
N PHE A 783 78.95 16.96 -5.49
CA PHE A 783 78.90 16.89 -4.03
C PHE A 783 78.40 18.19 -3.39
N ALA A 784 78.83 19.36 -3.89
CA ALA A 784 78.33 20.65 -3.42
C ALA A 784 76.82 20.79 -3.65
N LYS A 785 76.33 20.45 -4.86
CA LYS A 785 74.89 20.46 -5.19
C LYS A 785 74.11 19.45 -4.35
N ALA A 786 74.65 18.26 -4.10
CA ALA A 786 74.04 17.27 -3.23
C ALA A 786 74.00 17.73 -1.77
N SER A 787 75.05 18.41 -1.28
CA SER A 787 75.09 19.00 0.07
C SER A 787 74.14 20.19 0.21
N GLU A 788 73.95 20.99 -0.83
CA GLU A 788 73.00 22.11 -0.87
C GLU A 788 71.56 21.60 -0.92
N LEU A 789 71.28 20.57 -1.73
CA LEU A 789 70.01 19.84 -1.70
C LEU A 789 69.73 19.23 -0.32
N LEU A 790 70.70 18.53 0.28
CA LEU A 790 70.56 17.97 1.63
C LEU A 790 70.29 19.06 2.68
N ALA A 791 70.99 20.20 2.61
CA ALA A 791 70.72 21.33 3.50
C ALA A 791 69.31 21.92 3.30
N SER A 792 68.82 21.99 2.05
CA SER A 792 67.46 22.45 1.74
C SER A 792 66.39 21.47 2.23
N LEU A 793 66.62 20.16 2.09
CA LEU A 793 65.73 19.10 2.58
C LEU A 793 65.73 19.03 4.11
N GLN A 794 66.89 19.20 4.75
CA GLN A 794 67.01 19.32 6.20
C GLN A 794 66.20 20.52 6.71
N GLY A 795 66.31 21.67 6.04
CA GLY A 795 65.50 22.86 6.32
C GLY A 795 64.01 22.67 6.07
N GLN A 796 63.60 21.88 5.08
CA GLN A 796 62.19 21.50 4.89
C GLN A 796 61.70 20.61 6.02
N ILE A 797 62.45 19.56 6.37
CA ILE A 797 62.15 18.64 7.48
C ILE A 797 62.04 19.39 8.82
N ASP A 798 62.92 20.35 9.10
CA ASP A 798 62.88 21.11 10.35
C ASP A 798 61.76 22.17 10.37
N ASN A 799 61.34 22.68 9.20
CA ASN A 799 60.11 23.46 9.07
C ASN A 799 58.84 22.60 9.23
N GLU A 800 58.81 21.38 8.68
CA GLU A 800 57.69 20.44 8.84
C GLU A 800 57.54 20.01 10.31
N LYS A 801 58.63 19.70 11.02
CA LYS A 801 58.61 19.49 12.48
C LYS A 801 58.06 20.70 13.23
N LEU A 802 58.44 21.92 12.82
CA LEU A 802 57.93 23.14 13.45
C LEU A 802 56.41 23.25 13.24
N GLN A 803 55.92 22.99 12.03
CA GLN A 803 54.47 22.93 11.74
C GLN A 803 53.77 21.84 12.57
N ASP A 804 54.35 20.64 12.68
CA ASP A 804 53.80 19.53 13.47
C ASP A 804 53.72 19.87 14.97
N THR A 805 54.73 20.54 15.53
CA THR A 805 54.65 21.04 16.92
C THR A 805 53.62 22.14 17.11
N LEU A 806 53.35 22.97 16.08
CA LEU A 806 52.31 24.00 16.13
C LEU A 806 50.91 23.40 16.01
N THR A 807 50.67 22.49 15.05
CA THR A 807 49.38 21.80 14.90
C THR A 807 49.07 20.92 16.11
N GLN A 808 50.06 20.25 16.71
CA GLN A 808 49.85 19.52 17.96
C GLN A 808 49.52 20.47 19.13
N ALA A 809 50.18 21.63 19.23
CA ALA A 809 49.83 22.65 20.23
C ALA A 809 48.43 23.24 20.04
N GLU A 810 47.95 23.38 18.79
CA GLU A 810 46.58 23.76 18.44
C GLU A 810 45.56 22.66 18.77
N ILE A 811 45.88 21.39 18.50
CA ILE A 811 45.06 20.23 18.86
C ILE A 811 44.92 20.12 20.39
N GLU A 812 46.00 20.29 21.14
CA GLU A 812 45.96 20.26 22.61
C GLU A 812 45.20 21.46 23.19
N GLN A 813 45.29 22.65 22.58
CA GLN A 813 44.46 23.80 22.93
C GLN A 813 42.98 23.57 22.60
N GLY A 814 42.64 23.05 21.41
CA GLY A 814 41.26 22.73 21.03
C GLY A 814 40.63 21.63 21.90
N MET A 815 41.43 20.66 22.34
CA MET A 815 41.01 19.65 23.31
C MET A 815 40.82 20.23 24.72
N LEU A 816 41.59 21.25 25.10
CA LEU A 816 41.45 22.00 26.34
C LEU A 816 40.20 22.90 26.34
N ASP A 817 39.86 23.53 25.21
CA ASP A 817 38.62 24.30 25.06
C ASP A 817 37.38 23.38 24.99
N LYS A 818 37.49 22.22 24.33
CA LYS A 818 36.48 21.15 24.37
C LYS A 818 36.23 20.64 25.79
N HIS A 819 37.29 20.52 26.59
CA HIS A 819 37.22 20.12 28.00
C HIS A 819 36.50 21.18 28.86
N GLN A 820 36.81 22.47 28.69
CA GLN A 820 36.12 23.57 29.36
C GLN A 820 34.64 23.66 29.01
N ASN A 821 34.31 23.46 27.74
CA ASN A 821 32.92 23.41 27.27
C ASN A 821 32.18 22.21 27.87
N LEU A 822 32.81 21.03 27.93
CA LEU A 822 32.24 19.84 28.56
C LEU A 822 31.99 20.06 30.06
N GLU A 823 32.96 20.57 30.82
CA GLU A 823 32.80 20.94 32.23
C GLU A 823 31.66 21.94 32.42
N THR A 824 31.60 22.98 31.59
CA THR A 824 30.53 24.00 31.63
C THR A 824 29.15 23.38 31.39
N ILE A 825 29.04 22.44 30.45
CA ILE A 825 27.81 21.69 30.16
C ILE A 825 27.46 20.76 31.33
N VAL A 826 28.42 19.99 31.86
CA VAL A 826 28.22 19.07 33.00
C VAL A 826 27.78 19.85 34.25
N ARG A 827 28.38 21.01 34.54
CA ARG A 827 27.96 21.91 35.63
C ARG A 827 26.56 22.47 35.41
N LYS A 828 26.23 22.94 34.21
CA LYS A 828 24.86 23.39 33.85
C LYS A 828 23.84 22.25 34.00
N GLN A 829 24.19 21.03 33.59
CA GLN A 829 23.36 19.83 33.76
C GLN A 829 23.21 19.43 35.23
N HIS A 830 24.27 19.48 36.05
CA HIS A 830 24.19 19.19 37.49
C HIS A 830 23.38 20.24 38.24
N ARG A 831 23.52 21.53 37.89
CA ARG A 831 22.68 22.61 38.42
C ARG A 831 21.22 22.44 38.01
N ALA A 832 20.93 22.07 36.76
CA ALA A 832 19.59 21.73 36.29
C ALA A 832 19.02 20.47 36.98
N LYS A 833 19.83 19.42 37.21
CA LYS A 833 19.45 18.23 38.00
C LYS A 833 19.10 18.62 39.44
N ARG A 834 19.90 19.47 40.10
CA ARG A 834 19.61 19.99 41.45
C ARG A 834 18.35 20.86 41.49
N TYR A 835 18.12 21.72 40.50
CA TYR A 835 16.86 22.48 40.42
C TYR A 835 15.64 21.58 40.15
N ARG A 836 15.74 20.57 39.29
CA ARG A 836 14.67 19.57 39.09
C ARG A 836 14.40 18.77 40.37
N ALA A 837 15.43 18.40 41.12
CA ALA A 837 15.28 17.75 42.42
C ALA A 837 14.57 18.67 43.44
N LEU A 838 14.95 19.94 43.53
CA LEU A 838 14.27 20.94 44.38
C LEU A 838 12.79 21.11 44.00
N VAL A 839 12.45 21.17 42.72
CA VAL A 839 11.05 21.22 42.23
C VAL A 839 10.27 19.95 42.57
N GLY A 840 10.94 18.80 42.71
CA GLY A 840 10.33 17.54 43.15
C GLY A 840 10.13 17.40 44.67
N MET A 841 10.72 18.27 45.49
CA MET A 841 10.66 18.17 46.95
C MET A 841 9.52 19.00 47.55
N LYS A 842 8.45 18.33 48.02
CA LYS A 842 7.32 18.99 48.73
C LYS A 842 7.73 19.70 50.03
N ASN A 843 8.86 19.31 50.63
CA ASN A 843 9.46 19.98 51.78
C ASN A 843 10.81 20.57 51.36
N PHE A 844 10.87 21.90 51.20
CA PHE A 844 12.16 22.59 51.05
C PHE A 844 12.97 22.44 52.35
N PRO A 845 14.27 22.08 52.28
CA PRO A 845 15.13 22.14 53.45
C PRO A 845 15.22 23.59 53.93
N LYS A 846 14.83 23.86 55.19
CA LYS A 846 15.02 25.19 55.80
C LYS A 846 16.49 25.59 55.64
N CYS A 847 16.75 26.75 55.05
CA CYS A 847 18.09 27.29 55.01
C CYS A 847 18.62 27.38 56.46
N ARG A 848 19.78 26.77 56.70
CA ARG A 848 20.66 27.23 57.79
C ARG A 848 20.97 28.69 57.46
N SER A 849 21.02 29.56 58.47
CA SER A 849 21.12 31.02 58.27
C SER A 849 22.18 31.37 57.25
N ASP A 850 21.93 32.40 56.44
CA ASP A 850 22.72 32.68 55.22
C ASP A 850 24.23 32.75 55.52
N ILE A 851 24.59 33.34 56.66
CA ILE A 851 25.93 33.37 57.28
C ILE A 851 26.63 32.00 57.31
N ILE A 852 25.94 30.91 57.63
CA ILE A 852 26.52 29.55 57.70
C ILE A 852 26.77 29.01 56.29
N THR A 853 25.87 29.26 55.35
CA THR A 853 26.08 28.92 53.93
C THR A 853 27.20 29.76 53.31
N GLU A 854 27.27 31.06 53.60
CA GLU A 854 28.38 31.93 53.21
C GLU A 854 29.70 31.45 53.81
N MET A 855 29.77 31.18 55.12
CA MET A 855 30.96 30.65 55.78
C MET A 855 31.37 29.25 55.30
N SER A 856 30.46 28.48 54.69
CA SER A 856 30.83 27.25 53.97
C SER A 856 31.36 27.54 52.56
N SER A 857 30.78 28.53 51.87
CA SER A 857 31.20 28.95 50.53
C SER A 857 32.54 29.70 50.52
N THR A 858 32.84 30.53 51.53
CA THR A 858 34.13 31.19 51.68
C THR A 858 35.23 30.17 51.91
N LYS A 859 35.06 29.22 52.83
CA LYS A 859 36.02 28.11 53.03
C LYS A 859 36.23 27.27 51.78
N GLN A 860 35.17 27.04 51.01
CA GLN A 860 35.28 26.28 49.76
C GLN A 860 36.02 27.07 48.67
N ARG A 861 35.82 28.39 48.60
CA ARG A 861 36.63 29.32 47.78
C ARG A 861 38.08 29.39 48.22
N GLU A 862 38.36 29.50 49.52
CA GLU A 862 39.72 29.48 50.09
C GLU A 862 40.48 28.20 49.70
N ILE A 863 39.82 27.04 49.81
CA ILE A 863 40.40 25.75 49.37
C ILE A 863 40.64 25.75 47.85
N ASN A 864 39.68 26.21 47.04
CA ASN A 864 39.86 26.30 45.59
C ASN A 864 40.99 27.28 45.18
N CYS A 865 41.14 28.42 45.87
CA CYS A 865 42.25 29.35 45.69
C CYS A 865 43.59 28.67 45.99
N ASN A 866 43.74 28.08 47.17
CA ASN A 866 44.97 27.36 47.55
C ASN A 866 45.34 26.24 46.54
N LEU A 867 44.35 25.50 46.04
CA LEU A 867 44.57 24.49 44.99
C LEU A 867 44.94 25.10 43.63
N THR A 868 44.35 26.25 43.29
CA THR A 868 44.67 27.01 42.07
C THR A 868 46.11 27.55 42.11
N ASP A 869 46.56 28.04 43.27
CA ASP A 869 47.91 28.55 43.47
C ASP A 869 48.96 27.42 43.45
N VAL A 870 48.66 26.26 44.04
CA VAL A 870 49.49 25.04 43.91
C VAL A 870 49.63 24.61 42.44
N ILE A 871 48.54 24.65 41.66
CA ILE A 871 48.61 24.31 40.22
C ILE A 871 49.35 25.40 39.42
N HIS A 872 49.26 26.67 39.81
CA HIS A 872 50.09 27.73 39.23
C HIS A 872 51.58 27.57 39.53
N SER A 873 51.98 27.05 40.71
CA SER A 873 53.36 26.63 40.94
C SER A 873 53.75 25.49 40.00
N LEU A 874 52.97 24.40 40.00
CA LEU A 874 53.26 23.21 39.18
C LEU A 874 53.31 23.50 37.67
N LEU A 875 52.58 24.52 37.19
CA LEU A 875 52.65 25.00 35.81
C LEU A 875 53.98 25.69 35.46
N ASN A 876 54.63 26.34 36.44
CA ASN A 876 55.96 26.91 36.29
C ASN A 876 57.04 25.83 36.45
N ASP A 877 56.83 24.89 37.39
CA ASP A 877 57.78 23.81 37.70
C ASP A 877 57.85 22.74 36.59
N PHE A 878 56.76 22.52 35.84
CA PHE A 878 56.64 21.47 34.82
C PHE A 878 55.98 21.97 33.51
N PRO A 879 56.69 22.79 32.69
CA PRO A 879 56.15 23.34 31.44
C PRO A 879 55.69 22.26 30.45
N ASP A 880 56.38 21.12 30.38
CA ASP A 880 56.06 19.98 29.51
C ASP A 880 54.68 19.36 29.79
N LYS A 881 54.05 19.69 30.93
CA LYS A 881 52.73 19.20 31.34
C LYS A 881 51.66 20.29 31.37
N LYS A 882 51.95 21.45 30.76
CA LYS A 882 51.08 22.64 30.68
C LYS A 882 49.61 22.31 30.40
N TYR A 883 49.31 21.59 29.32
CA TYR A 883 47.93 21.30 28.92
C TYR A 883 47.20 20.35 29.89
N TYR A 884 47.91 19.40 30.51
CA TYR A 884 47.34 18.52 31.53
C TYR A 884 47.00 19.30 32.81
N LEU A 885 47.94 20.11 33.31
CA LEU A 885 47.74 20.94 34.50
C LEU A 885 46.68 22.02 34.26
N MET A 886 46.64 22.62 33.07
CA MET A 886 45.66 23.66 32.71
C MET A 886 44.24 23.09 32.54
N ARG A 887 44.07 21.80 32.20
CA ARG A 887 42.77 21.11 32.31
C ARG A 887 42.29 20.95 33.76
N ILE A 888 43.19 20.80 34.73
CA ILE A 888 42.83 20.76 36.17
C ILE A 888 42.57 22.17 36.70
N LEU A 889 43.29 23.18 36.20
CA LEU A 889 43.02 24.58 36.47
C LEU A 889 41.59 24.98 36.04
N GLN A 890 41.12 24.48 34.90
CA GLN A 890 39.75 24.71 34.41
C GLN A 890 38.66 24.10 35.31
N THR A 891 38.89 22.93 35.92
CA THR A 891 37.90 22.32 36.84
C THR A 891 37.82 23.04 38.18
N LEU A 892 38.85 23.79 38.57
CA LEU A 892 38.88 24.58 39.82
C LEU A 892 38.43 26.04 39.64
N LYS A 893 38.61 26.64 38.46
CA LYS A 893 38.24 28.05 38.18
C LYS A 893 36.78 28.26 37.74
N ALA A 894 35.95 27.22 37.68
CA ALA A 894 34.60 27.26 37.12
C ALA A 894 33.46 27.22 38.18
N ASP A 895 33.73 27.72 39.39
CA ASP A 895 32.83 27.77 40.57
C ASP A 895 32.22 29.18 40.80
#